data_AF-A0A1I8P8X7-F1
#
_entry.id   AF-A0A1I8P8X7-F1
#
_cell.length_a   1.000
_cell.length_b   1.000
_cell.length_c   1.000
_cell.angle_alpha   90.00
_cell.angle_beta   90.00
_cell.angle_gamma   90.00
#
_symmetry.space_group_name_H-M   'P 1'
#
loop_
_entity.id
_entity.type
_entity.pdbx_description
1 polymer ?
#
loop_
_entity_poly.entity_id
_entity_poly.type
_entity_poly.pdbx_seq_one_letter_code
_entity_poly.pdbx_strand_id
1 'polypeptide(L)'
;MEQIPLNKISCGDRRYFEDGIRTVDFVLAFNSDDYKVENLKKRKIFESNLENEGLHLEHDRSQHIYFVKIHAPREVLYRYAEILKIKLPMKPVPGEQKIFEEECKLNNDTFLEKIFTFVRIPSDKFEAKTKCIHAEFQRKYITLFDCERPNFFDSGTRIYIINFMLERQHFVGGKETPNNLGIEKLLADGVYGWAYTLHDEDERKLLLSQWATLRKWIYLQPLDAIKDYFGAKVAIYFAWLGFYAHMLIPLSILGILFFAYGFMTWNSDPISKQICDMNETTLMCPQCDSKCDYWDLRKACHASQFNYLIDNNMTVVFAFMMSMWAVTYLELWKRYSAILVHRWGLTGYSLEVEHPRPQYLKKLKKDRKIAKKLEMMDEESLSNFEMPFWRTQFIPSLTSYSLMLLSVSISLIAIFSMVVYRMAQMASHTIFGDANSMAAKIMAMPATAGMIDLTIITLLHYAYTYLARILTNWEYCRTQTEYDDSLTTKIYIFQFVNYYSSLFYIAFLKGKYVGYPKEYNRIFNLRQQECNPGGCLMELCLQLAIIMVGKQVLNAIIENLFPYIMKSIKKCYGKKMQTKLEKRNQWSEDYHLQPWSSSLMFGEYLEMVIQYGFVTLFGLAFPLAPLFALINNIVEVRTDAFKMLKHIRRPIAQRAHDIGVWYNIMAIVTRIAVTSCAIIIAFSTNLIPKLVYLIHTGDTDLTEYLNFTLAYFDTKDFEIQPTLGDRSKYINVTSCRYADFRNPPGHSEPYERPSVYWKILLARVVFIVLFQNITGAIQTVIAWAIPDVPKKLVKRIASENFLLREYIIEYEKKQAQEEAVDATTNDIATWINEVDGDDESLSLRSSKDEGSEELCDTTSL
;
A
#
# COMPACT_ATOMS: atom_id res chain seq x y z
N MET A 1 29.20 46.53 -24.50
CA MET A 1 30.34 45.60 -24.51
C MET A 1 31.05 45.75 -23.18
N GLU A 2 30.67 44.94 -22.21
CA GLU A 2 31.47 44.72 -20.99
C GLU A 2 31.28 43.23 -20.67
N GLN A 3 32.32 42.45 -20.97
CA GLN A 3 32.34 41.02 -20.76
C GLN A 3 32.53 40.74 -19.28
N ILE A 4 31.47 40.25 -18.62
CA ILE A 4 31.58 39.67 -17.29
C ILE A 4 32.24 38.29 -17.44
N PRO A 5 33.31 37.98 -16.69
CA PRO A 5 34.08 36.76 -16.89
C PRO A 5 33.31 35.52 -16.39
N LEU A 6 33.21 34.54 -17.28
CA LEU A 6 32.60 33.22 -17.14
C LEU A 6 33.39 32.25 -16.21
N ASN A 7 33.84 32.71 -15.05
CA ASN A 7 34.62 31.89 -14.12
C ASN A 7 34.22 32.11 -12.65
N LYS A 8 33.08 31.52 -12.28
CA LYS A 8 32.76 30.86 -10.99
C LYS A 8 31.25 30.63 -10.93
N ILE A 9 30.76 29.64 -11.68
CA ILE A 9 29.45 29.05 -11.34
C ILE A 9 29.68 28.30 -10.04
N SER A 10 29.24 28.90 -8.93
CA SER A 10 29.18 28.22 -7.64
C SER A 10 28.37 26.93 -7.78
N CYS A 11 28.63 25.95 -6.91
CA CYS A 11 28.03 24.60 -6.94
C CYS A 11 26.48 24.53 -6.80
N GLY A 12 25.74 25.64 -6.99
CA GLY A 12 24.29 25.75 -6.82
C GLY A 12 23.42 25.58 -8.08
N ASP A 13 23.89 25.90 -9.30
CA ASP A 13 22.98 26.01 -10.46
C ASP A 13 23.11 24.87 -11.48
N ARG A 14 22.76 23.64 -11.08
CA ARG A 14 22.74 22.46 -11.98
C ARG A 14 21.36 22.10 -12.54
N ARG A 15 20.32 22.84 -12.15
CA ARG A 15 18.91 22.63 -12.53
C ARG A 15 18.35 23.75 -13.41
N TYR A 16 19.15 24.76 -13.73
CA TYR A 16 18.69 25.88 -14.55
C TYR A 16 18.99 25.64 -16.03
N PHE A 17 18.29 26.41 -16.86
CA PHE A 17 18.65 26.64 -18.25
C PHE A 17 20.03 27.32 -18.32
N GLU A 18 20.64 27.40 -19.50
CA GLU A 18 21.94 28.07 -19.67
C GLU A 18 21.93 29.55 -19.24
N ASP A 19 20.75 30.17 -19.14
CA ASP A 19 20.55 31.53 -18.66
C ASP A 19 20.62 31.71 -17.13
N GLY A 20 20.56 30.62 -16.34
CA GLY A 20 20.55 30.66 -14.88
C GLY A 20 19.26 31.17 -14.23
N ILE A 21 18.21 31.46 -15.01
CA ILE A 21 16.95 32.04 -14.50
C ILE A 21 15.83 31.00 -14.53
N ARG A 22 15.69 30.27 -15.64
CA ARG A 22 14.60 29.31 -15.83
C ARG A 22 14.95 27.95 -15.23
N THR A 23 14.09 27.42 -14.36
CA THR A 23 14.27 26.11 -13.74
C THR A 23 13.82 24.98 -14.68
N VAL A 24 14.59 23.91 -14.76
CA VAL A 24 14.18 22.69 -15.46
C VAL A 24 13.23 21.88 -14.58
N ASP A 25 12.01 21.67 -15.07
CA ASP A 25 10.97 20.91 -14.36
C ASP A 25 10.84 19.47 -14.92
N PHE A 26 10.97 19.33 -16.24
CA PHE A 26 10.80 18.05 -16.94
C PHE A 26 11.90 17.84 -17.97
N VAL A 27 12.27 16.58 -18.22
CA VAL A 27 13.30 16.22 -19.20
C VAL A 27 12.82 15.08 -20.09
N LEU A 28 12.99 15.28 -21.41
CA LEU A 28 12.86 14.21 -22.41
C LEU A 28 14.26 13.78 -22.85
N ALA A 29 14.49 12.48 -22.95
CA ALA A 29 15.78 11.92 -23.35
C ALA A 29 15.62 10.99 -24.54
N PHE A 30 16.49 11.13 -25.54
CA PHE A 30 16.54 10.24 -26.71
C PHE A 30 17.99 10.03 -27.18
N ASN A 31 18.23 8.94 -27.92
CA ASN A 31 19.57 8.58 -28.36
C ASN A 31 20.00 9.41 -29.59
N SER A 32 21.28 9.81 -29.66
CA SER A 32 21.86 10.53 -30.79
C SER A 32 21.81 9.74 -32.09
N ASP A 33 21.89 8.41 -31.98
CA ASP A 33 22.05 7.50 -33.12
C ASP A 33 20.72 7.18 -33.83
N ASP A 34 19.59 7.74 -33.38
CA ASP A 34 18.28 7.50 -33.99
C ASP A 34 18.04 8.42 -35.19
N TYR A 35 18.58 8.01 -36.35
CA TYR A 35 18.45 8.72 -37.63
C TYR A 35 17.13 8.45 -38.37
N LYS A 36 16.13 7.78 -37.76
CA LYS A 36 14.84 7.54 -38.41
C LYS A 36 14.17 8.87 -38.73
N VAL A 37 14.02 9.16 -40.03
CA VAL A 37 13.42 10.41 -40.54
C VAL A 37 12.00 10.62 -39.98
N GLU A 38 11.23 9.55 -39.80
CA GLU A 38 9.91 9.61 -39.18
C GLU A 38 9.96 10.05 -37.71
N ASN A 39 10.90 9.53 -36.92
CA ASN A 39 11.04 9.89 -35.51
C ASN A 39 11.47 11.36 -35.37
N LEU A 40 12.38 11.82 -36.22
CA LEU A 40 12.78 13.24 -36.28
C LEU A 40 11.60 14.15 -36.61
N LYS A 41 10.75 13.79 -37.58
CA LYS A 41 9.54 14.55 -37.91
C LYS A 41 8.56 14.59 -36.74
N LYS A 42 8.27 13.43 -36.12
CA LYS A 42 7.37 13.35 -34.95
C LYS A 42 7.87 14.21 -33.78
N ARG A 43 9.18 14.15 -33.47
CA ARG A 43 9.79 14.98 -32.41
C ARG A 43 9.65 16.46 -32.72
N LYS A 44 10.00 16.90 -33.93
CA LYS A 44 9.89 18.32 -34.32
C LYS A 44 8.47 18.85 -34.23
N ILE A 45 7.47 18.07 -34.67
CA ILE A 45 6.06 18.46 -34.58
C ILE A 45 5.64 18.56 -33.11
N PHE A 46 5.97 17.55 -32.30
CA PHE A 46 5.64 17.52 -30.89
C PHE A 46 6.28 18.68 -30.12
N GLU A 47 7.58 18.94 -30.34
CA GLU A 47 8.33 20.03 -29.71
C GLU A 47 7.79 21.41 -30.15
N SER A 48 7.51 21.60 -31.44
CA SER A 48 6.89 22.85 -31.93
C SER A 48 5.51 23.08 -31.32
N ASN A 49 4.71 22.03 -31.13
CA ASN A 49 3.41 22.14 -30.47
C ASN A 49 3.52 22.49 -28.99
N LEU A 50 4.52 21.94 -28.29
CA LEU A 50 4.81 22.33 -26.91
C LEU A 50 5.21 23.80 -26.81
N GLU A 51 6.01 24.30 -27.74
CA GLU A 51 6.38 25.72 -27.82
C GLU A 51 5.18 26.60 -28.15
N ASN A 52 4.32 26.19 -29.08
CA ASN A 52 3.09 26.90 -29.44
C ASN A 52 2.11 27.00 -28.26
N GLU A 53 2.10 26.02 -27.37
CA GLU A 53 1.33 26.04 -26.13
C GLU A 53 1.94 26.95 -25.05
N GLY A 54 3.17 27.43 -25.27
CA GLY A 54 3.88 28.37 -24.41
C GLY A 54 4.90 27.72 -23.47
N LEU A 55 5.27 26.44 -23.66
CA LEU A 55 6.37 25.84 -22.91
C LEU A 55 7.71 26.29 -23.48
N HIS A 56 8.69 26.52 -22.61
CA HIS A 56 10.05 26.84 -23.01
C HIS A 56 10.87 25.55 -23.08
N LEU A 57 11.45 25.28 -24.25
CA LEU A 57 12.31 24.13 -24.52
C LEU A 57 13.77 24.57 -24.66
N GLU A 58 14.69 23.72 -24.20
CA GLU A 58 16.13 23.89 -24.47
C GLU A 58 16.79 22.53 -24.72
N HIS A 59 17.67 22.46 -25.72
CA HIS A 59 18.31 21.20 -26.13
C HIS A 59 19.75 21.11 -25.65
N ASP A 60 20.07 20.10 -24.84
CA ASP A 60 21.44 19.74 -24.49
C ASP A 60 21.91 18.57 -25.39
N ARG A 61 22.86 18.87 -26.28
CA ARG A 61 23.46 17.92 -27.24
C ARG A 61 24.88 17.49 -26.86
N SER A 62 25.29 17.72 -25.62
CA SER A 62 26.67 17.53 -25.17
C SER A 62 27.13 16.07 -25.13
N GLN A 63 26.22 15.11 -25.18
CA GLN A 63 26.49 13.69 -24.98
C GLN A 63 25.77 12.83 -26.03
N HIS A 64 26.09 11.54 -26.10
CA HIS A 64 25.38 10.56 -26.95
C HIS A 64 23.88 10.47 -26.69
N ILE A 65 23.42 10.95 -25.54
CA ILE A 65 21.99 11.08 -25.24
C ILE A 65 21.67 12.56 -25.31
N TYR A 66 20.72 12.92 -26.18
CA TYR A 66 20.19 14.27 -26.27
C TYR A 66 19.09 14.45 -25.23
N PHE A 67 19.19 15.54 -24.48
CA PHE A 67 18.22 15.92 -23.46
C PHE A 67 17.47 17.17 -23.91
N VAL A 68 16.14 17.13 -23.81
CA VAL A 68 15.27 18.29 -24.00
C VAL A 68 14.77 18.71 -22.63
N LYS A 69 15.17 19.90 -22.21
CA LYS A 69 14.78 20.55 -20.97
C LYS A 69 13.46 21.28 -21.19
N ILE A 70 12.53 21.14 -20.25
CA ILE A 70 11.20 21.78 -20.30
C ILE A 70 11.01 22.66 -19.08
N HIS A 71 10.58 23.90 -19.33
CA HIS A 71 10.17 24.86 -18.31
C HIS A 71 8.78 25.42 -18.62
N ALA A 72 7.90 25.47 -17.61
CA ALA A 72 6.59 26.10 -17.73
C ALA A 72 6.60 27.52 -17.13
N PRO A 73 6.32 28.57 -17.94
CA PRO A 73 6.20 29.93 -17.45
C PRO A 73 4.92 30.09 -16.61
N ARG A 74 4.87 31.15 -15.79
CA ARG A 74 3.77 31.39 -14.84
C ARG A 74 2.40 31.52 -15.52
N GLU A 75 2.33 32.16 -16.67
CA GLU A 75 1.08 32.37 -17.41
C GLU A 75 0.43 31.06 -17.86
N VAL A 76 1.25 30.13 -18.38
CA VAL A 76 0.82 28.79 -18.76
C VAL A 76 0.31 28.04 -17.54
N LEU A 77 1.02 28.12 -16.41
CA LEU A 77 0.59 27.49 -15.16
C LEU A 77 -0.76 28.04 -14.68
N TYR A 78 -1.00 29.35 -14.74
CA TYR A 78 -2.29 29.93 -14.40
C TYR A 78 -3.41 29.43 -15.31
N ARG A 79 -3.18 29.39 -16.62
CA ARG A 79 -4.15 28.89 -17.60
C ARG A 79 -4.56 27.45 -17.30
N TYR A 80 -3.59 26.56 -17.10
CA TYR A 80 -3.90 25.15 -16.83
C TYR A 80 -4.37 24.90 -15.40
N ALA A 81 -3.97 25.71 -14.41
CA ALA A 81 -4.50 25.60 -13.05
C ALA A 81 -6.01 25.89 -13.00
N GLU A 82 -6.50 26.82 -13.82
CA GLU A 82 -7.94 27.10 -13.97
C GLU A 82 -8.67 25.93 -14.65
N ILE A 83 -8.13 25.41 -15.76
CA ILE A 83 -8.71 24.25 -16.48
C ILE A 83 -8.82 23.03 -15.55
N LEU A 84 -7.76 22.77 -14.78
CA LEU A 84 -7.65 21.63 -13.87
C LEU A 84 -8.32 21.87 -12.50
N LYS A 85 -8.97 23.03 -12.32
CA LYS A 85 -9.63 23.46 -11.07
C LYS A 85 -8.75 23.24 -9.83
N ILE A 86 -7.48 23.60 -9.93
CA ILE A 86 -6.51 23.41 -8.85
C ILE A 86 -6.85 24.37 -7.72
N LYS A 87 -6.94 23.86 -6.48
CA LYS A 87 -7.14 24.71 -5.31
C LYS A 87 -5.82 25.34 -4.87
N LEU A 88 -5.76 26.66 -4.84
CA LEU A 88 -4.57 27.45 -4.49
C LEU A 88 -4.86 28.37 -3.30
N PRO A 89 -3.81 28.77 -2.54
CA PRO A 89 -3.98 29.59 -1.35
C PRO A 89 -4.45 31.00 -1.69
N MET A 90 -5.47 31.48 -0.96
CA MET A 90 -5.94 32.86 -1.06
C MET A 90 -5.18 33.80 -0.12
N LYS A 91 -5.25 35.10 -0.42
CA LYS A 91 -4.90 36.16 0.54
C LYS A 91 -5.78 36.04 1.80
N PRO A 92 -5.31 36.51 2.96
CA PRO A 92 -6.04 36.36 4.21
C PRO A 92 -7.44 36.99 4.10
N VAL A 93 -8.47 36.18 4.31
CA VAL A 93 -9.88 36.61 4.18
C VAL A 93 -10.36 37.18 5.52
N PRO A 94 -11.12 38.29 5.54
CA PRO A 94 -11.72 38.80 6.76
C PRO A 94 -12.58 37.73 7.46
N GLY A 95 -12.29 37.46 8.74
CA GLY A 95 -13.00 36.44 9.53
C GLY A 95 -12.35 35.04 9.54
N GLU A 96 -11.35 34.78 8.70
CA GLU A 96 -10.61 33.51 8.65
C GLU A 96 -9.86 33.21 9.97
N GLN A 97 -9.33 34.23 10.64
CA GLN A 97 -8.61 34.08 11.91
C GLN A 97 -9.47 33.43 13.01
N LYS A 98 -10.78 33.70 13.04
CA LYS A 98 -11.69 33.09 14.02
C LYS A 98 -11.78 31.57 13.85
N ILE A 99 -11.78 31.09 12.61
CA ILE A 99 -11.80 29.65 12.29
C ILE A 99 -10.52 28.99 12.81
N PHE A 100 -9.36 29.62 12.59
CA PHE A 100 -8.08 29.07 13.04
C PHE A 100 -7.84 29.18 14.55
N GLU A 101 -8.34 30.24 15.19
CA GLU A 101 -8.30 30.39 16.65
C GLU A 101 -9.18 29.37 17.37
N GLU A 102 -10.39 29.09 16.86
CA GLU A 102 -11.25 28.02 17.35
C GLU A 102 -10.57 26.65 17.25
N GLU A 103 -9.81 26.43 16.18
CA GLU A 103 -9.03 25.20 15.99
C GLU A 103 -7.89 25.06 17.03
N CYS A 104 -7.12 26.13 17.27
CA CYS A 104 -6.02 26.12 18.24
C CYS A 104 -6.50 25.91 19.68
N LYS A 105 -7.64 26.49 20.07
CA LYS A 105 -8.22 26.30 21.41
C LYS A 105 -8.67 24.86 21.66
N LEU A 106 -9.09 24.15 20.60
CA LEU A 106 -9.73 22.85 20.68
C LEU A 106 -8.76 21.66 20.52
N ASN A 107 -7.62 21.85 19.85
CA ASN A 107 -6.60 20.80 19.70
C ASN A 107 -5.89 20.47 21.02
N ASN A 108 -5.80 21.42 21.96
CA ASN A 108 -5.19 21.20 23.28
C ASN A 108 -5.88 20.10 24.12
N ASP A 109 -7.08 19.64 23.74
CA ASP A 109 -7.87 18.67 24.50
C ASP A 109 -7.85 17.23 23.95
N THR A 110 -7.06 16.90 22.92
CA THR A 110 -7.08 15.53 22.41
C THR A 110 -6.23 14.56 23.26
N PHE A 111 -6.91 13.58 23.87
CA PHE A 111 -6.31 12.49 24.65
C PHE A 111 -5.23 11.71 23.86
N LEU A 112 -5.39 11.59 22.54
CA LEU A 112 -4.42 10.92 21.64
C LEU A 112 -3.15 11.74 21.43
N GLU A 113 -3.21 13.07 21.30
CA GLU A 113 -1.98 13.89 21.20
C GLU A 113 -1.18 13.85 22.51
N LYS A 114 -1.86 13.76 23.67
CA LYS A 114 -1.20 13.56 24.97
C LYS A 114 -0.47 12.22 25.08
N ILE A 115 -0.99 11.14 24.46
CA ILE A 115 -0.34 9.83 24.43
C ILE A 115 0.89 9.82 23.51
N PHE A 116 0.88 10.61 22.43
CA PHE A 116 1.94 10.65 21.43
C PHE A 116 2.86 11.88 21.51
N THR A 117 2.89 12.61 22.64
CA THR A 117 3.76 13.81 22.81
C THR A 117 5.25 13.53 22.63
N PHE A 118 5.67 12.26 22.75
CA PHE A 118 7.06 11.84 22.52
C PHE A 118 7.45 11.88 21.03
N VAL A 119 6.47 11.80 20.12
CA VAL A 119 6.65 11.89 18.67
C VAL A 119 6.50 13.35 18.26
N ARG A 120 7.60 14.00 17.87
CA ARG A 120 7.59 15.40 17.42
C ARG A 120 7.92 15.47 15.93
N ILE A 121 7.34 16.45 15.24
CA ILE A 121 7.84 16.91 13.94
C ILE A 121 9.12 17.73 14.24
N PRO A 122 10.22 17.59 13.48
CA PRO A 122 11.37 18.47 13.62
C PRO A 122 10.98 19.89 13.17
N SER A 123 10.45 20.69 14.09
CA SER A 123 9.89 22.02 13.80
C SER A 123 10.94 23.05 13.39
N ASP A 124 12.21 22.83 13.74
CA ASP A 124 13.28 23.81 13.50
C ASP A 124 13.71 23.90 12.02
N LYS A 125 13.28 22.95 11.16
CA LYS A 125 13.66 22.89 9.74
C LYS A 125 12.51 22.72 8.77
N PHE A 126 11.35 22.28 9.24
CA PHE A 126 10.12 22.27 8.44
C PHE A 126 9.22 23.35 9.02
N GLU A 127 9.25 24.54 8.40
CA GLU A 127 8.37 25.63 8.79
C GLU A 127 6.90 25.18 8.66
N ALA A 128 6.12 25.41 9.72
CA ALA A 128 4.69 25.15 9.66
C ALA A 128 4.08 26.10 8.63
N LYS A 129 3.51 25.54 7.54
CA LYS A 129 2.83 26.37 6.53
C LYS A 129 1.77 27.24 7.21
N THR A 130 1.78 28.53 6.92
CA THR A 130 0.71 29.45 7.36
C THR A 130 -0.62 28.90 6.86
N LYS A 131 -1.55 28.67 7.81
CA LYS A 131 -2.89 28.20 7.50
C LYS A 131 -3.57 29.27 6.64
N CYS A 132 -4.07 28.85 5.49
CA CYS A 132 -4.76 29.70 4.52
C CYS A 132 -5.89 28.89 3.90
N ILE A 133 -6.99 29.56 3.61
CA ILE A 133 -8.09 28.98 2.84
C ILE A 133 -7.61 28.75 1.40
N HIS A 134 -7.91 27.55 0.88
CA HIS A 134 -7.62 27.19 -0.49
C HIS A 134 -8.92 27.26 -1.31
N ALA A 135 -8.87 27.94 -2.46
CA ALA A 135 -10.00 28.05 -3.37
C ALA A 135 -9.61 27.61 -4.78
N GLU A 136 -10.60 27.16 -5.56
CA GLU A 136 -10.39 26.80 -6.96
C GLU A 136 -9.86 27.99 -7.74
N PHE A 137 -8.72 27.83 -8.40
CA PHE A 137 -8.05 28.91 -9.08
C PHE A 137 -8.87 29.37 -10.29
N GLN A 138 -9.11 30.67 -10.36
CA GLN A 138 -9.79 31.32 -11.48
C GLN A 138 -9.03 32.58 -11.85
N ARG A 139 -8.74 32.77 -13.14
CA ARG A 139 -7.92 33.91 -13.60
C ARG A 139 -8.61 35.24 -13.36
N LYS A 140 -9.94 35.29 -13.44
CA LYS A 140 -10.77 36.47 -13.10
C LYS A 140 -10.47 37.00 -11.68
N TYR A 141 -10.13 36.12 -10.75
CA TYR A 141 -9.92 36.45 -9.34
C TYR A 141 -8.45 36.43 -8.92
N ILE A 142 -7.51 36.60 -9.86
CA ILE A 142 -6.07 36.51 -9.57
C ILE A 142 -5.61 37.42 -8.42
N THR A 143 -6.23 38.60 -8.28
CA THR A 143 -5.95 39.58 -7.21
C THR A 143 -6.28 39.07 -5.81
N LEU A 144 -7.22 38.12 -5.70
CA LEU A 144 -7.64 37.49 -4.44
C LEU A 144 -6.67 36.38 -3.99
N PHE A 145 -5.86 35.85 -4.91
CA PHE A 145 -4.86 34.83 -4.61
C PHE A 145 -3.53 35.44 -4.15
N ASP A 146 -2.82 34.72 -3.30
CA ASP A 146 -1.51 35.16 -2.78
C ASP A 146 -0.37 34.76 -3.74
N CYS A 147 -0.30 35.42 -4.90
CA CYS A 147 0.66 35.09 -5.95
C CYS A 147 2.12 35.38 -5.60
N GLU A 148 2.38 36.19 -4.58
CA GLU A 148 3.73 36.57 -4.12
C GLU A 148 4.33 35.52 -3.17
N ARG A 149 3.50 34.59 -2.67
CA ARG A 149 3.94 33.55 -1.76
C ARG A 149 5.08 32.71 -2.35
N PRO A 150 6.16 32.45 -1.58
CA PRO A 150 7.18 31.51 -2.01
C PRO A 150 6.53 30.13 -2.22
N ASN A 151 6.80 29.49 -3.35
CA ASN A 151 6.16 28.25 -3.79
C ASN A 151 4.63 28.31 -3.92
N PHE A 152 4.07 29.42 -4.47
CA PHE A 152 2.63 29.49 -4.81
C PHE A 152 2.13 28.25 -5.59
N PHE A 153 2.95 27.79 -6.55
CA PHE A 153 2.80 26.45 -7.13
C PHE A 153 3.83 25.51 -6.52
N ASP A 154 3.37 24.52 -5.76
CA ASP A 154 4.22 23.43 -5.29
C ASP A 154 4.92 22.75 -6.48
N SER A 155 6.15 22.26 -6.28
CA SER A 155 6.93 21.61 -7.34
C SER A 155 6.19 20.39 -7.93
N GLY A 156 5.48 19.62 -7.10
CA GLY A 156 4.58 18.56 -7.54
C GLY A 156 3.42 19.06 -8.42
N THR A 157 2.79 20.19 -8.09
CA THR A 157 1.69 20.77 -8.89
C THR A 157 2.19 21.25 -10.25
N ARG A 158 3.37 21.88 -10.31
CA ARG A 158 4.02 22.28 -11.58
C ARG A 158 4.28 21.08 -12.48
N ILE A 159 4.87 20.03 -11.92
CA ILE A 159 5.16 18.77 -12.61
C ILE A 159 3.87 18.13 -13.14
N TYR A 160 2.81 18.12 -12.33
CA TYR A 160 1.52 17.57 -12.71
C TYR A 160 0.92 18.30 -13.91
N ILE A 161 0.93 19.65 -13.91
CA ILE A 161 0.46 20.46 -15.04
C ILE A 161 1.26 20.15 -16.31
N ILE A 162 2.59 20.11 -16.22
CA ILE A 162 3.45 19.81 -17.37
C ILE A 162 3.17 18.41 -17.90
N ASN A 163 3.01 17.42 -17.02
CA ASN A 163 2.68 16.06 -17.43
C ASN A 163 1.31 15.99 -18.13
N PHE A 164 0.31 16.71 -17.61
CA PHE A 164 -1.00 16.82 -18.25
C PHE A 164 -0.91 17.43 -19.66
N MET A 165 -0.05 18.44 -19.86
CA MET A 165 0.22 18.99 -21.19
C MET A 165 0.88 17.94 -22.11
N LEU A 166 1.92 17.26 -21.61
CA LEU A 166 2.65 16.23 -22.38
C LEU A 166 1.76 15.04 -22.79
N GLU A 167 0.77 14.68 -21.97
CA GLU A 167 -0.21 13.63 -22.28
C GLU A 167 -1.21 14.05 -23.37
N ARG A 168 -1.45 15.36 -23.54
CA ARG A 168 -2.43 15.91 -24.50
C ARG A 168 -1.82 16.35 -25.82
N GLN A 169 -0.53 16.68 -25.86
CA GLN A 169 0.05 17.21 -27.08
C GLN A 169 0.13 16.18 -28.21
N HIS A 170 -0.11 16.65 -29.43
CA HIS A 170 -0.08 15.83 -30.64
C HIS A 170 1.28 15.85 -31.33
N PHE A 171 1.65 14.76 -32.01
CA PHE A 171 2.96 14.59 -32.63
C PHE A 171 2.93 14.33 -34.15
N VAL A 172 1.75 14.37 -34.77
CA VAL A 172 1.57 14.24 -36.23
C VAL A 172 0.77 15.43 -36.72
N GLY A 173 1.20 16.06 -37.83
CA GLY A 173 0.44 17.16 -38.44
C GLY A 173 -0.88 16.66 -39.00
N GLY A 174 -1.98 17.33 -38.64
CA GLY A 174 -3.35 16.92 -38.98
C GLY A 174 -4.31 17.11 -37.80
N LYS A 175 -5.50 16.50 -37.88
CA LYS A 175 -6.49 16.56 -36.79
C LYS A 175 -6.03 15.76 -35.56
N GLU A 176 -6.49 16.22 -34.40
CA GLU A 176 -6.24 15.58 -33.11
C GLU A 176 -6.96 14.22 -33.06
N THR A 177 -6.19 13.13 -33.09
CA THR A 177 -6.74 11.79 -32.87
C THR A 177 -6.15 11.18 -31.60
N PRO A 178 -6.87 10.31 -30.87
CA PRO A 178 -6.32 9.57 -29.73
C PRO A 178 -5.07 8.75 -30.09
N ASN A 179 -4.90 8.43 -31.37
CA ASN A 179 -3.72 7.75 -31.87
C ASN A 179 -2.53 8.67 -32.09
N ASN A 180 -2.70 9.98 -32.16
CA ASN A 180 -1.62 10.93 -32.38
C ASN A 180 -1.34 11.77 -31.12
N LEU A 181 -1.90 11.34 -29.98
CA LEU A 181 -1.89 12.06 -28.70
C LEU A 181 -0.87 11.45 -27.74
N GLY A 182 -0.15 12.31 -27.05
CA GLY A 182 0.49 12.01 -25.77
C GLY A 182 1.91 11.45 -25.86
N ILE A 183 2.71 11.83 -24.85
CA ILE A 183 4.10 11.39 -24.67
C ILE A 183 4.23 9.88 -24.46
N GLU A 184 3.24 9.23 -23.81
CA GLU A 184 3.28 7.79 -23.54
C GLU A 184 3.37 6.97 -24.83
N LYS A 185 2.71 7.41 -25.89
CA LYS A 185 2.78 6.75 -27.19
C LYS A 185 4.14 6.94 -27.85
N LEU A 186 4.73 8.14 -27.73
CA LEU A 186 6.07 8.41 -28.24
C LEU A 186 7.13 7.57 -27.52
N LEU A 187 6.95 7.31 -26.23
CA LEU A 187 7.79 6.38 -25.46
C LEU A 187 7.59 4.94 -25.92
N ALA A 188 6.33 4.51 -26.14
CA ALA A 188 6.02 3.16 -26.60
C ALA A 188 6.53 2.86 -28.03
N ASP A 189 6.51 3.86 -28.91
CA ASP A 189 7.04 3.78 -30.28
C ASP A 189 8.58 3.90 -30.32
N GLY A 190 9.22 4.21 -29.18
CA GLY A 190 10.67 4.39 -29.07
C GLY A 190 11.18 5.69 -29.69
N VAL A 191 10.31 6.70 -29.87
CA VAL A 191 10.68 8.04 -30.35
C VAL A 191 11.40 8.81 -29.25
N TYR A 192 10.91 8.77 -28.02
CA TYR A 192 11.70 9.17 -26.85
C TYR A 192 12.12 7.91 -26.10
N GLY A 193 13.32 7.91 -25.54
CA GLY A 193 13.79 6.83 -24.68
C GLY A 193 13.13 6.90 -23.31
N TRP A 194 13.10 8.10 -22.73
CA TRP A 194 12.52 8.35 -21.41
C TRP A 194 11.98 9.78 -21.30
N ALA A 195 10.93 9.94 -20.50
CA ALA A 195 10.40 11.22 -20.06
C ALA A 195 10.32 11.16 -18.52
N TYR A 196 10.99 12.07 -17.82
CA TYR A 196 11.07 12.03 -16.36
C TYR A 196 11.26 13.42 -15.75
N THR A 197 10.94 13.49 -14.46
CA THR A 197 11.06 14.71 -13.66
C THR A 197 12.39 14.71 -12.92
N LEU A 198 12.91 15.91 -12.65
CA LEU A 198 14.18 16.05 -11.92
C LEU A 198 13.95 16.11 -10.42
N HIS A 199 14.87 15.51 -9.68
CA HIS A 199 14.94 15.76 -8.24
C HIS A 199 15.26 17.24 -7.98
N ASP A 200 14.82 17.79 -6.86
CA ASP A 200 15.42 19.02 -6.33
C ASP A 200 16.52 18.62 -5.34
N GLU A 201 17.77 19.06 -5.53
CA GLU A 201 18.88 18.65 -4.67
C GLU A 201 18.72 19.15 -3.22
N ASP A 202 18.17 20.36 -3.02
CA ASP A 202 18.11 20.98 -1.70
C ASP A 202 16.97 20.38 -0.89
N GLU A 203 15.77 20.28 -1.48
CA GLU A 203 14.63 19.60 -0.86
C GLU A 203 14.94 18.10 -0.64
N ARG A 204 15.65 17.45 -1.58
CA ARG A 204 16.08 16.04 -1.44
C ARG A 204 17.06 15.86 -0.30
N LYS A 205 18.08 16.72 -0.16
CA LYS A 205 19.05 16.65 0.95
C LYS A 205 18.36 16.87 2.30
N LEU A 206 17.40 17.80 2.35
CA LEU A 206 16.57 18.03 3.54
C LEU A 206 15.77 16.77 3.91
N LEU A 207 15.00 16.21 2.96
CA LEU A 207 14.20 15.00 3.18
C LEU A 207 15.05 13.77 3.52
N LEU A 208 16.21 13.60 2.87
CA LEU A 208 17.14 12.50 3.19
C LEU A 208 17.67 12.61 4.63
N SER A 209 18.08 13.82 5.04
CA SER A 209 18.69 14.04 6.36
C SER A 209 17.68 14.04 7.52
N GLN A 210 16.44 14.47 7.29
CA GLN A 210 15.43 14.61 8.34
C GLN A 210 14.43 13.46 8.40
N TRP A 211 14.11 12.84 7.26
CA TRP A 211 13.04 11.85 7.17
C TRP A 211 13.57 10.45 6.82
N ALA A 212 14.36 10.29 5.75
CA ALA A 212 14.79 8.98 5.26
C ALA A 212 15.95 8.31 6.04
N THR A 213 16.31 8.85 7.22
CA THR A 213 17.38 8.33 8.06
C THR A 213 16.84 7.44 9.18
N LEU A 214 17.30 6.19 9.27
CA LEU A 214 16.87 5.22 10.29
C LEU A 214 17.05 5.70 11.75
N ARG A 215 18.09 6.50 12.01
CA ARG A 215 18.34 7.09 13.35
C ARG A 215 17.19 7.98 13.84
N LYS A 216 16.39 8.54 12.93
CA LYS A 216 15.29 9.46 13.21
C LYS A 216 13.92 8.77 13.30
N TRP A 217 13.88 7.52 13.77
CA TRP A 217 12.66 6.72 13.83
C TRP A 217 11.53 7.33 14.70
N ILE A 218 11.88 8.09 15.74
CA ILE A 218 10.93 8.74 16.67
C ILE A 218 10.23 9.97 16.07
N TYR A 219 10.80 10.59 15.03
CA TYR A 219 10.22 11.81 14.46
C TYR A 219 9.03 11.50 13.56
N LEU A 220 7.96 12.29 13.65
CA LEU A 220 6.82 12.16 12.74
C LEU A 220 7.24 12.44 11.30
N GLN A 221 6.52 11.88 10.35
CA GLN A 221 6.76 12.10 8.92
C GLN A 221 6.30 13.52 8.52
N PRO A 222 7.11 14.28 7.75
CA PRO A 222 6.74 15.61 7.27
C PRO A 222 5.81 15.49 6.04
N LEU A 223 4.54 15.15 6.26
CA LEU A 223 3.58 14.80 5.21
C LEU A 223 3.38 15.91 4.16
N ASP A 224 3.37 17.19 4.57
CA ASP A 224 3.18 18.30 3.64
C ASP A 224 4.37 18.46 2.69
N ALA A 225 5.60 18.37 3.21
CA ALA A 225 6.81 18.43 2.39
C ALA A 225 6.90 17.23 1.43
N ILE A 226 6.44 16.04 1.86
CA ILE A 226 6.35 14.86 1.01
C ILE A 226 5.33 15.08 -0.12
N LYS A 227 4.17 15.68 0.19
CA LYS A 227 3.14 16.03 -0.81
C LYS A 227 3.65 17.05 -1.82
N ASP A 228 4.37 18.07 -1.36
CA ASP A 228 4.90 19.11 -2.26
C ASP A 228 5.97 18.52 -3.20
N TYR A 229 6.79 17.59 -2.70
CA TYR A 229 7.86 16.96 -3.46
C TYR A 229 7.40 15.84 -4.41
N PHE A 230 6.62 14.87 -3.91
CA PHE A 230 6.23 13.67 -4.68
C PHE A 230 4.79 13.69 -5.20
N GLY A 231 3.96 14.62 -4.73
CA GLY A 231 2.53 14.66 -5.02
C GLY A 231 1.68 13.90 -4.01
N ALA A 232 0.36 14.09 -4.12
CA ALA A 232 -0.61 13.58 -3.14
C ALA A 232 -0.66 12.05 -3.08
N LYS A 233 -0.58 11.35 -4.21
CA LYS A 233 -0.65 9.87 -4.25
C LYS A 233 0.44 9.19 -3.40
N VAL A 234 1.68 9.69 -3.47
CA VAL A 234 2.79 9.17 -2.66
C VAL A 234 2.66 9.64 -1.20
N ALA A 235 2.20 10.86 -0.96
CA ALA A 235 1.98 11.36 0.40
C ALA A 235 0.88 10.60 1.15
N ILE A 236 -0.22 10.21 0.48
CA ILE A 236 -1.27 9.35 1.05
C ILE A 236 -0.70 8.00 1.47
N TYR A 237 0.18 7.39 0.68
CA TYR A 237 0.83 6.11 1.03
C TYR A 237 1.62 6.23 2.34
N PHE A 238 2.49 7.23 2.45
CA PHE A 238 3.28 7.44 3.66
C PHE A 238 2.41 7.83 4.86
N ALA A 239 1.37 8.63 4.65
CA ALA A 239 0.37 8.94 5.67
C ALA A 239 -0.36 7.68 6.17
N TRP A 240 -0.75 6.78 5.25
CA TRP A 240 -1.38 5.50 5.56
C TRP A 240 -0.45 4.57 6.33
N LEU A 241 0.78 4.39 5.85
CA LEU A 241 1.77 3.54 6.49
C LEU A 241 2.14 4.06 7.88
N GLY A 242 2.31 5.38 8.00
CA GLY A 242 2.51 6.05 9.28
C GLY A 242 1.32 5.81 10.22
N PHE A 243 0.10 6.08 9.78
CA PHE A 243 -1.10 5.85 10.57
C PHE A 243 -1.24 4.38 11.02
N TYR A 244 -0.95 3.44 10.11
CA TYR A 244 -0.94 2.02 10.41
C TYR A 244 0.08 1.66 11.50
N ALA A 245 1.30 2.19 11.44
CA ALA A 245 2.29 2.02 12.50
C ALA A 245 1.80 2.57 13.86
N HIS A 246 1.20 3.78 13.88
CA HIS A 246 0.69 4.36 15.13
C HIS A 246 -0.45 3.52 15.74
N MET A 247 -1.35 3.00 14.91
CA MET A 247 -2.46 2.17 15.38
C MET A 247 -2.03 0.76 15.82
N LEU A 248 -0.88 0.26 15.36
CA LEU A 248 -0.29 -0.98 15.87
C LEU A 248 0.32 -0.84 17.27
N ILE A 249 0.63 0.36 17.75
CA ILE A 249 1.19 0.59 19.11
C ILE A 249 0.27 0.05 20.21
N PRO A 250 -1.01 0.48 20.33
CA PRO A 250 -1.90 -0.05 21.37
C PRO A 250 -2.10 -1.56 21.25
N LEU A 251 -2.13 -2.09 20.02
CA LEU A 251 -2.26 -3.52 19.78
C LEU A 251 -1.02 -4.31 20.23
N SER A 252 0.16 -3.75 20.00
CA SER A 252 1.44 -4.33 20.43
C SER A 252 1.58 -4.34 21.95
N ILE A 253 1.17 -3.25 22.62
CA ILE A 253 1.14 -3.19 24.08
C ILE A 253 0.20 -4.29 24.62
N LEU A 254 -1.00 -4.40 24.05
CA LEU A 254 -1.98 -5.40 24.45
C LEU A 254 -1.48 -6.84 24.20
N GLY A 255 -0.78 -7.08 23.09
CA GLY A 255 -0.13 -8.35 22.78
C GLY A 255 1.02 -8.69 23.75
N ILE A 256 1.85 -7.72 24.12
CA ILE A 256 2.92 -7.90 25.12
C ILE A 256 2.32 -8.21 26.49
N LEU A 257 1.27 -7.49 26.92
CA LEU A 257 0.60 -7.73 28.19
C LEU A 257 -0.01 -9.13 28.24
N PHE A 258 -0.66 -9.56 27.15
CA PHE A 258 -1.19 -10.92 27.04
C PHE A 258 -0.08 -11.98 27.12
N PHE A 259 1.01 -11.78 26.39
CA PHE A 259 2.15 -12.70 26.41
C PHE A 259 2.84 -12.74 27.79
N ALA A 260 2.99 -11.59 28.44
CA ALA A 260 3.56 -11.47 29.78
C ALA A 260 2.66 -12.15 30.83
N TYR A 261 1.34 -12.00 30.74
CA TYR A 261 0.38 -12.71 31.59
C TYR A 261 0.58 -14.23 31.46
N GLY A 262 0.59 -14.75 30.23
CA GLY A 262 0.82 -16.18 29.98
C GLY A 262 2.16 -16.65 30.54
N PHE A 263 3.22 -15.86 30.39
CA PHE A 263 4.55 -16.18 30.91
C PHE A 263 4.59 -16.20 32.44
N MET A 264 3.90 -15.27 33.11
CA MET A 264 3.83 -15.25 34.57
C MET A 264 3.01 -16.42 35.14
N THR A 265 1.93 -16.82 34.46
CA THR A 265 1.01 -17.86 34.96
C THR A 265 1.37 -19.28 34.48
N TRP A 266 2.37 -19.46 33.62
CA TRP A 266 2.71 -20.76 33.01
C TRP A 266 3.03 -21.89 34.00
N ASN A 267 3.58 -21.55 35.17
CA ASN A 267 3.94 -22.50 36.23
C ASN A 267 2.72 -22.94 37.03
N SER A 268 1.58 -22.27 36.88
CA SER A 268 0.34 -22.55 37.62
C SER A 268 -0.66 -23.38 36.81
N ASP A 269 -0.38 -23.64 35.53
CA ASP A 269 -1.27 -24.43 34.66
C ASP A 269 -1.35 -25.91 35.10
N PRO A 270 -2.55 -26.43 35.44
CA PRO A 270 -2.69 -27.80 35.92
C PRO A 270 -2.35 -28.84 34.85
N ILE A 271 -2.65 -28.55 33.57
CA ILE A 271 -2.42 -29.49 32.45
C ILE A 271 -0.93 -29.66 32.18
N SER A 272 -0.20 -28.54 32.10
CA SER A 272 1.25 -28.57 31.93
C SER A 272 1.93 -29.24 33.13
N LYS A 273 1.45 -29.04 34.37
CA LYS A 273 1.95 -29.77 35.54
C LYS A 273 1.76 -31.29 35.41
N GLN A 274 0.57 -31.76 35.03
CA GLN A 274 0.29 -33.19 34.84
C GLN A 274 1.16 -33.82 33.75
N ILE A 275 1.39 -33.10 32.64
CA ILE A 275 2.27 -33.58 31.55
C ILE A 275 3.74 -33.65 31.98
N CYS A 276 4.16 -32.73 32.85
CA CYS A 276 5.55 -32.62 33.30
C CYS A 276 5.86 -33.43 34.56
N ASP A 277 4.86 -34.00 35.24
CA ASP A 277 5.05 -34.74 36.49
C ASP A 277 5.87 -36.02 36.28
N MET A 278 6.67 -36.38 37.29
CA MET A 278 7.68 -37.44 37.25
C MET A 278 7.10 -38.81 37.62
N ASN A 279 5.96 -38.84 38.32
CA ASN A 279 5.44 -40.04 38.97
C ASN A 279 4.55 -40.89 38.04
N GLU A 280 3.97 -40.31 36.98
CA GLU A 280 3.10 -41.01 36.03
C GLU A 280 3.69 -40.99 34.60
N THR A 281 4.26 -42.12 34.15
CA THR A 281 4.76 -42.25 32.77
C THR A 281 3.66 -42.73 31.84
N THR A 282 2.89 -41.83 31.24
CA THR A 282 1.92 -42.18 30.19
C THR A 282 2.63 -42.40 28.85
N LEU A 283 2.55 -43.62 28.32
CA LEU A 283 3.15 -44.02 27.05
C LEU A 283 2.22 -43.69 25.87
N MET A 284 2.72 -42.98 24.87
CA MET A 284 1.97 -42.60 23.67
C MET A 284 2.26 -43.51 22.48
N CYS A 285 1.24 -43.70 21.63
CA CYS A 285 1.37 -44.45 20.39
C CYS A 285 2.32 -43.76 19.39
N PRO A 286 3.01 -44.52 18.52
CA PRO A 286 3.94 -43.97 17.55
C PRO A 286 3.20 -43.16 16.47
N GLN A 287 3.80 -42.02 16.09
CA GLN A 287 3.25 -41.08 15.11
C GLN A 287 3.53 -41.46 13.65
N CYS A 288 4.31 -42.51 13.39
CA CYS A 288 4.61 -42.98 12.04
C CYS A 288 4.59 -44.50 11.93
N ASP A 289 4.49 -45.01 10.69
CA ASP A 289 4.33 -46.42 10.39
C ASP A 289 5.67 -47.20 10.40
N SER A 290 6.78 -46.53 10.06
CA SER A 290 8.09 -47.19 9.94
C SER A 290 9.20 -46.47 10.68
N LYS A 291 9.98 -47.22 11.47
CA LYS A 291 11.12 -46.74 12.27
C LYS A 291 10.74 -45.65 13.28
N CYS A 292 9.54 -45.75 13.87
CA CYS A 292 9.11 -44.90 14.98
C CYS A 292 8.93 -45.72 16.26
N ASP A 293 9.52 -45.23 17.35
CA ASP A 293 9.32 -45.81 18.67
C ASP A 293 8.14 -45.15 19.39
N TYR A 294 7.58 -45.89 20.36
CA TYR A 294 6.71 -45.31 21.38
C TYR A 294 7.45 -44.19 22.12
N TRP A 295 6.71 -43.19 22.60
CA TRP A 295 7.30 -42.02 23.24
C TRP A 295 6.53 -41.64 24.50
N ASP A 296 7.28 -41.19 25.52
CA ASP A 296 6.68 -40.75 26.78
C ASP A 296 6.10 -39.36 26.62
N LEU A 297 4.89 -39.13 27.14
CA LEU A 297 4.21 -37.83 27.09
C LEU A 297 5.04 -36.69 27.69
N ARG A 298 5.85 -36.99 28.72
CA ARG A 298 6.78 -36.05 29.37
C ARG A 298 7.69 -35.33 28.38
N LYS A 299 8.05 -35.96 27.26
CA LYS A 299 8.85 -35.34 26.20
C LYS A 299 8.16 -34.10 25.59
N ALA A 300 6.84 -34.00 25.67
CA ALA A 300 6.06 -32.86 25.19
C ALA A 300 5.86 -31.75 26.25
N CYS A 301 6.46 -31.85 27.45
CA CYS A 301 6.32 -30.88 28.55
C CYS A 301 6.59 -29.43 28.11
N HIS A 302 7.76 -29.16 27.50
CA HIS A 302 8.09 -27.81 27.03
C HIS A 302 7.15 -27.30 25.94
N ALA A 303 6.68 -28.18 25.04
CA ALA A 303 5.74 -27.81 24.01
C ALA A 303 4.36 -27.44 24.59
N SER A 304 3.90 -28.16 25.62
CA SER A 304 2.67 -27.83 26.36
C SER A 304 2.78 -26.51 27.12
N GLN A 305 3.88 -26.28 27.84
CA GLN A 305 4.13 -25.03 28.56
C GLN A 305 4.12 -23.81 27.62
N PHE A 306 4.75 -23.94 26.46
CA PHE A 306 4.71 -22.86 25.48
C PHE A 306 3.33 -22.70 24.85
N ASN A 307 2.61 -23.79 24.58
CA ASN A 307 1.24 -23.69 24.07
C ASN A 307 0.33 -22.91 25.03
N TYR A 308 0.51 -23.07 26.35
CA TYR A 308 -0.22 -22.29 27.35
C TYR A 308 0.05 -20.78 27.28
N LEU A 309 1.22 -20.34 26.80
CA LEU A 309 1.49 -18.90 26.59
C LEU A 309 0.48 -18.27 25.62
N ILE A 310 -0.07 -19.08 24.71
CA ILE A 310 -0.99 -18.63 23.67
C ILE A 310 -2.43 -19.08 23.96
N ASP A 311 -2.61 -20.29 24.50
CA ASP A 311 -3.89 -20.89 24.88
C ASP A 311 -4.12 -20.77 26.39
N ASN A 312 -4.55 -19.58 26.81
CA ASN A 312 -4.91 -19.26 28.19
C ASN A 312 -6.33 -18.70 28.26
N ASN A 313 -6.84 -18.47 29.48
CA ASN A 313 -8.20 -17.97 29.66
C ASN A 313 -8.41 -16.55 29.08
N MET A 314 -7.34 -15.77 28.90
CA MET A 314 -7.40 -14.42 28.32
C MET A 314 -7.46 -14.45 26.79
N THR A 315 -7.27 -15.59 26.12
CA THR A 315 -7.17 -15.67 24.65
C THR A 315 -8.44 -15.19 23.96
N VAL A 316 -9.62 -15.45 24.54
CA VAL A 316 -10.91 -14.96 24.01
C VAL A 316 -11.02 -13.44 24.13
N VAL A 317 -10.56 -12.87 25.25
CA VAL A 317 -10.55 -11.42 25.46
C VAL A 317 -9.60 -10.76 24.47
N PHE A 318 -8.41 -11.34 24.27
CA PHE A 318 -7.46 -10.89 23.25
C PHE A 318 -8.07 -10.92 21.84
N ALA A 319 -8.77 -12.00 21.48
CA ALA A 319 -9.47 -12.13 20.19
C ALA A 319 -10.53 -11.08 19.95
N PHE A 320 -11.32 -10.80 20.98
CA PHE A 320 -12.34 -9.77 20.93
C PHE A 320 -11.69 -8.40 20.70
N MET A 321 -10.66 -8.05 21.48
CA MET A 321 -9.95 -6.77 21.35
C MET A 321 -9.27 -6.60 19.99
N MET A 322 -8.62 -7.65 19.47
CA MET A 322 -8.03 -7.67 18.12
C MET A 322 -9.08 -7.42 17.03
N SER A 323 -10.25 -8.07 17.16
CA SER A 323 -11.35 -7.93 16.19
C SER A 323 -11.98 -6.53 16.23
N MET A 324 -12.09 -5.92 17.41
CA MET A 324 -12.57 -4.53 17.56
C MET A 324 -11.56 -3.52 17.02
N TRP A 325 -10.28 -3.76 17.26
CA TRP A 325 -9.20 -2.92 16.75
C TRP A 325 -9.21 -2.86 15.22
N ALA A 326 -9.40 -3.99 14.54
CA ALA A 326 -9.35 -4.04 13.07
C ALA A 326 -10.38 -3.11 12.39
N VAL A 327 -11.63 -3.09 12.89
CA VAL A 327 -12.66 -2.16 12.37
C VAL A 327 -12.39 -0.73 12.80
N THR A 328 -11.99 -0.52 14.07
CA THR A 328 -11.66 0.81 14.58
C THR A 328 -10.52 1.46 13.78
N TYR A 329 -9.52 0.67 13.38
CA TYR A 329 -8.42 1.10 12.51
C TYR A 329 -8.92 1.60 11.15
N LEU A 330 -9.76 0.82 10.45
CA LEU A 330 -10.28 1.19 9.13
C LEU A 330 -11.15 2.45 9.17
N GLU A 331 -12.02 2.56 10.19
CA GLU A 331 -12.92 3.70 10.37
C GLU A 331 -12.14 4.98 10.71
N LEU A 332 -11.14 4.88 11.59
CA LEU A 332 -10.29 6.02 11.92
C LEU A 332 -9.35 6.41 10.76
N TRP A 333 -8.95 5.47 9.91
CA TRP A 333 -8.22 5.78 8.68
C TRP A 333 -9.05 6.62 7.72
N LYS A 334 -10.32 6.26 7.44
CA LYS A 334 -11.23 7.08 6.62
C LYS A 334 -11.31 8.51 7.15
N ARG A 335 -11.51 8.63 8.46
CA ARG A 335 -11.60 9.91 9.15
C ARG A 335 -10.33 10.74 9.07
N TYR A 336 -9.17 10.11 9.22
CA TYR A 336 -7.86 10.77 9.12
C TYR A 336 -7.53 11.17 7.67
N SER A 337 -7.82 10.29 6.71
CA SER A 337 -7.66 10.54 5.28
C SER A 337 -8.48 11.75 4.83
N ALA A 338 -9.74 11.88 5.26
CA ALA A 338 -10.58 13.04 4.93
C ALA A 338 -9.98 14.38 5.39
N ILE A 339 -9.33 14.41 6.56
CA ILE A 339 -8.63 15.60 7.07
C ILE A 339 -7.44 15.97 6.18
N LEU A 340 -6.62 14.97 5.79
CA LEU A 340 -5.46 15.20 4.93
C LEU A 340 -5.86 15.67 3.52
N VAL A 341 -6.88 15.04 2.93
CA VAL A 341 -7.40 15.40 1.61
C VAL A 341 -7.89 16.85 1.60
N HIS A 342 -8.57 17.29 2.65
CA HIS A 342 -8.96 18.69 2.80
C HIS A 342 -7.76 19.61 3.00
N ARG A 343 -6.82 19.25 3.88
CA ARG A 343 -5.59 20.02 4.14
C ARG A 343 -4.76 20.24 2.88
N TRP A 344 -4.76 19.29 1.95
CA TRP A 344 -4.04 19.38 0.68
C TRP A 344 -4.84 20.00 -0.47
N GLY A 345 -6.06 20.50 -0.21
CA GLY A 345 -6.89 21.15 -1.23
C GLY A 345 -7.48 20.18 -2.26
N LEU A 346 -7.64 18.91 -1.92
CA LEU A 346 -8.15 17.85 -2.82
C LEU A 346 -9.65 17.54 -2.60
N THR A 347 -10.34 18.35 -1.79
CA THR A 347 -11.79 18.21 -1.54
C THR A 347 -12.60 18.55 -2.79
N GLY A 348 -13.55 17.70 -3.17
CA GLY A 348 -14.38 17.92 -4.37
C GLY A 348 -13.67 17.61 -5.68
N TYR A 349 -12.45 17.04 -5.62
CA TYR A 349 -11.78 16.51 -6.81
C TYR A 349 -12.60 15.35 -7.39
N SER A 350 -13.16 15.56 -8.59
CA SER A 350 -13.66 14.47 -9.44
C SER A 350 -12.52 13.96 -10.30
N LEU A 351 -12.34 12.64 -10.43
CA LEU A 351 -11.42 12.09 -11.43
C LEU A 351 -11.78 12.67 -12.80
N GLU A 352 -10.85 13.40 -13.39
CA GLU A 352 -10.98 13.93 -14.75
C GLU A 352 -10.99 12.77 -15.75
N VAL A 353 -11.50 13.02 -16.96
CA VAL A 353 -11.54 12.03 -18.03
C VAL A 353 -10.10 11.68 -18.45
N GLU A 354 -9.59 10.57 -17.94
CA GLU A 354 -8.30 10.01 -18.35
C GLU A 354 -8.33 9.65 -19.84
N HIS A 355 -7.23 9.93 -20.54
CA HIS A 355 -7.09 9.52 -21.93
C HIS A 355 -7.00 8.00 -22.06
N PRO A 356 -7.55 7.42 -23.15
CA PRO A 356 -7.46 5.98 -23.35
C PRO A 356 -6.01 5.55 -23.54
N ARG A 357 -5.63 4.45 -22.88
CA ARG A 357 -4.27 3.92 -22.89
C ARG A 357 -3.81 3.62 -24.33
N PRO A 358 -2.55 3.93 -24.72
CA PRO A 358 -2.07 3.68 -26.08
C PRO A 358 -2.11 2.19 -26.48
N GLN A 359 -1.91 1.29 -25.52
CA GLN A 359 -2.00 -0.16 -25.74
C GLN A 359 -3.42 -0.62 -26.09
N TYR A 360 -4.43 0.00 -25.48
CA TYR A 360 -5.84 -0.24 -25.77
C TYR A 360 -6.18 0.19 -27.20
N LEU A 361 -5.78 1.40 -27.60
CA LEU A 361 -5.99 1.92 -28.96
C LEU A 361 -5.29 1.06 -30.03
N LYS A 362 -4.07 0.61 -29.77
CA LYS A 362 -3.33 -0.30 -30.67
C LYS A 362 -4.08 -1.61 -30.87
N LYS A 363 -4.69 -2.14 -29.80
CA LYS A 363 -5.46 -3.38 -29.85
C LYS A 363 -6.74 -3.22 -30.65
N LEU A 364 -7.46 -2.11 -30.47
CA LEU A 364 -8.66 -1.78 -31.24
C LEU A 364 -8.40 -1.73 -32.75
N LYS A 365 -7.25 -1.20 -33.18
CA LYS A 365 -6.85 -1.18 -34.60
C LYS A 365 -6.61 -2.55 -35.21
N LYS A 366 -6.24 -3.54 -34.40
CA LYS A 366 -5.96 -4.90 -34.88
C LYS A 366 -7.24 -5.60 -35.37
N ASP A 367 -8.38 -5.28 -34.75
CA ASP A 367 -9.67 -5.88 -35.07
C ASP A 367 -10.33 -5.16 -36.25
N ARG A 368 -10.24 -5.73 -37.46
CA ARG A 368 -10.72 -5.10 -38.72
C ARG A 368 -12.17 -4.57 -38.65
N LYS A 369 -13.08 -5.27 -37.98
CA LYS A 369 -14.49 -4.85 -37.83
C LYS A 369 -14.62 -3.60 -36.95
N ILE A 370 -13.81 -3.53 -35.90
CA ILE A 370 -13.82 -2.43 -34.95
C ILE A 370 -13.06 -1.25 -35.56
N ALA A 371 -11.91 -1.48 -36.19
CA ALA A 371 -11.15 -0.48 -36.94
C ALA A 371 -12.01 0.26 -37.97
N LYS A 372 -12.78 -0.46 -38.80
CA LYS A 372 -13.73 0.17 -39.74
C LYS A 372 -14.81 1.01 -39.06
N LYS A 373 -15.28 0.58 -37.88
CA LYS A 373 -16.26 1.35 -37.10
C LYS A 373 -15.61 2.61 -36.52
N LEU A 374 -14.37 2.51 -36.04
CA LEU A 374 -13.59 3.64 -35.50
C LEU A 374 -13.27 4.68 -36.59
N GLU A 375 -13.04 4.26 -37.83
CA GLU A 375 -12.83 5.16 -38.97
C GLU A 375 -14.09 5.94 -39.37
N MET A 376 -15.28 5.46 -39.02
CA MET A 376 -16.57 6.12 -39.30
C MET A 376 -17.10 6.97 -38.13
N MET A 377 -16.41 6.96 -36.99
CA MET A 377 -16.83 7.64 -35.76
C MET A 377 -16.18 9.01 -35.63
N ASP A 378 -16.95 10.01 -35.19
CA ASP A 378 -16.42 11.35 -34.89
C ASP A 378 -15.39 11.28 -33.75
N GLU A 379 -14.41 12.19 -33.77
CA GLU A 379 -13.24 12.15 -32.88
C GLU A 379 -13.60 12.24 -31.38
N GLU A 380 -14.65 12.97 -31.02
CA GLU A 380 -15.19 13.04 -29.65
C GLU A 380 -15.88 11.73 -29.23
N SER A 381 -16.49 11.04 -30.18
CA SER A 381 -17.08 9.72 -29.94
C SER A 381 -16.02 8.62 -29.83
N LEU A 382 -14.83 8.83 -30.42
CA LEU A 382 -13.68 7.91 -30.36
C LEU A 382 -12.97 7.96 -29.00
N SER A 383 -12.82 9.14 -28.39
CA SER A 383 -12.25 9.27 -27.04
C SER A 383 -13.16 8.67 -25.96
N ASN A 384 -14.48 8.80 -26.16
CA ASN A 384 -15.52 8.22 -25.31
C ASN A 384 -15.94 6.80 -25.74
N PHE A 385 -15.22 6.19 -26.69
CA PHE A 385 -15.62 4.89 -27.21
C PHE A 385 -15.34 3.77 -26.20
N GLU A 386 -16.42 3.27 -25.62
CA GLU A 386 -16.42 2.08 -24.77
C GLU A 386 -16.81 0.83 -25.58
N MET A 387 -16.08 -0.25 -25.34
CA MET A 387 -16.40 -1.53 -25.96
C MET A 387 -17.67 -2.12 -25.33
N PRO A 388 -18.64 -2.63 -26.12
CA PRO A 388 -19.82 -3.28 -25.55
C PRO A 388 -19.42 -4.46 -24.67
N PHE A 389 -19.70 -4.36 -23.37
CA PHE A 389 -19.24 -5.31 -22.37
C PHE A 389 -19.58 -6.76 -22.76
N TRP A 390 -20.87 -7.05 -22.97
CA TRP A 390 -21.37 -8.40 -23.26
C TRP A 390 -20.88 -9.01 -24.57
N ARG A 391 -20.58 -8.18 -25.57
CA ARG A 391 -20.21 -8.67 -26.91
C ARG A 391 -18.72 -8.88 -27.08
N THR A 392 -17.88 -8.10 -26.40
CA THR A 392 -16.44 -8.06 -26.71
C THR A 392 -15.54 -8.06 -25.48
N GLN A 393 -15.94 -7.45 -24.37
CA GLN A 393 -15.12 -7.44 -23.15
C GLN A 393 -15.37 -8.67 -22.27
N PHE A 394 -16.59 -9.22 -22.31
CA PHE A 394 -17.03 -10.30 -21.43
C PHE A 394 -16.21 -11.57 -21.62
N ILE A 395 -15.99 -12.04 -22.85
CA ILE A 395 -15.23 -13.27 -23.09
C ILE A 395 -13.76 -13.12 -22.63
N PRO A 396 -13.00 -12.08 -23.03
CA PRO A 396 -11.66 -11.86 -22.51
C PRO A 396 -11.61 -11.71 -20.98
N SER A 397 -12.53 -10.94 -20.39
CA SER A 397 -12.61 -10.76 -18.94
C SER A 397 -12.89 -12.08 -18.23
N LEU A 398 -13.87 -12.86 -18.70
CA LEU A 398 -14.17 -14.19 -18.19
C LEU A 398 -12.95 -15.11 -18.28
N THR A 399 -12.28 -15.18 -19.44
CA THR A 399 -11.08 -16.02 -19.60
C THR A 399 -9.94 -15.61 -18.68
N SER A 400 -9.77 -14.30 -18.44
CA SER A 400 -8.76 -13.77 -17.55
C SER A 400 -9.04 -14.13 -16.08
N TYR A 401 -10.28 -13.94 -15.60
CA TYR A 401 -10.68 -14.38 -14.28
C TYR A 401 -10.69 -15.90 -14.11
N SER A 402 -11.07 -16.67 -15.14
CA SER A 402 -10.97 -18.13 -15.14
C SER A 402 -9.51 -18.60 -15.07
N LEU A 403 -8.58 -17.97 -15.79
CA LEU A 403 -7.16 -18.32 -15.71
C LEU A 403 -6.54 -17.91 -14.38
N MET A 404 -6.99 -16.79 -13.79
CA MET A 404 -6.66 -16.45 -12.41
C MET A 404 -7.11 -17.56 -11.46
N LEU A 405 -8.37 -18.00 -11.52
CA LEU A 405 -8.85 -19.11 -10.68
C LEU A 405 -8.08 -20.41 -10.91
N LEU A 406 -7.73 -20.73 -12.16
CA LEU A 406 -6.89 -21.89 -12.48
C LEU A 406 -5.50 -21.76 -11.83
N SER A 407 -4.87 -20.59 -11.89
CA SER A 407 -3.56 -20.36 -11.26
C SER A 407 -3.64 -20.45 -9.72
N VAL A 408 -4.74 -20.02 -9.14
CA VAL A 408 -5.05 -20.19 -7.71
C VAL A 408 -5.15 -21.67 -7.37
N SER A 409 -5.87 -22.46 -8.17
CA SER A 409 -5.93 -23.92 -8.00
C SER A 409 -4.56 -24.59 -8.13
N ILE A 410 -3.71 -24.15 -9.06
CA ILE A 410 -2.32 -24.63 -9.17
C ILE A 410 -1.53 -24.31 -7.90
N SER A 411 -1.68 -23.13 -7.33
CA SER A 411 -1.01 -22.77 -6.06
C SER A 411 -1.46 -23.68 -4.91
N LEU A 412 -2.75 -23.99 -4.82
CA LEU A 412 -3.28 -24.93 -3.82
C LEU A 412 -2.73 -26.35 -4.02
N ILE A 413 -2.61 -26.80 -5.27
CA ILE A 413 -1.98 -28.08 -5.60
C ILE A 413 -0.50 -28.08 -5.20
N ALA A 414 0.25 -27.02 -5.49
CA ALA A 414 1.66 -26.93 -5.11
C ALA A 414 1.85 -27.00 -3.59
N ILE A 415 0.99 -26.32 -2.82
CA ILE A 415 0.99 -26.37 -1.36
C ILE A 415 0.59 -27.78 -0.87
N PHE A 416 -0.41 -28.40 -1.48
CA PHE A 416 -0.79 -29.78 -1.18
C PHE A 416 0.36 -30.76 -1.48
N SER A 417 1.07 -30.59 -2.60
CA SER A 417 2.28 -31.36 -2.92
C SER A 417 3.39 -31.16 -1.90
N MET A 418 3.57 -29.93 -1.39
CA MET A 418 4.51 -29.65 -0.30
C MET A 418 4.10 -30.36 0.99
N VAL A 419 2.81 -30.38 1.33
CA VAL A 419 2.28 -31.16 2.45
C VAL A 419 2.58 -32.66 2.28
N VAL A 420 2.33 -33.23 1.11
CA VAL A 420 2.66 -34.63 0.79
C VAL A 420 4.17 -34.87 0.88
N TYR A 421 4.99 -33.93 0.43
CA TYR A 421 6.45 -33.99 0.61
C TYR A 421 6.84 -34.07 2.09
N ARG A 422 6.20 -33.28 2.97
CA ARG A 422 6.45 -33.38 4.43
C ARG A 422 5.99 -34.73 4.99
N MET A 423 4.87 -35.28 4.52
CA MET A 423 4.43 -36.63 4.89
C MET A 423 5.47 -37.69 4.49
N ALA A 424 5.98 -37.60 3.26
CA ALA A 424 7.02 -38.49 2.76
C ALA A 424 8.35 -38.33 3.50
N GLN A 425 8.74 -37.11 3.88
CA GLN A 425 9.95 -36.85 4.68
C GLN A 425 9.84 -37.44 6.09
N MET A 426 8.66 -37.36 6.71
CA MET A 426 8.40 -37.98 8.01
C MET A 426 8.44 -39.51 7.94
N ALA A 427 8.03 -40.11 6.82
CA ALA A 427 8.17 -41.54 6.56
C ALA A 427 9.62 -41.94 6.19
N SER A 428 10.36 -41.07 5.51
CA SER A 428 11.71 -41.32 4.99
C SER A 428 12.80 -40.75 5.92
N HIS A 429 13.16 -41.52 6.93
CA HIS A 429 14.21 -41.20 7.89
C HIS A 429 15.66 -41.21 7.33
N THR A 430 15.88 -41.36 6.01
CA THR A 430 17.22 -41.54 5.41
C THR A 430 18.05 -40.26 5.26
N ILE A 431 17.45 -39.07 5.38
CA ILE A 431 18.15 -37.79 5.15
C ILE A 431 18.69 -37.17 6.46
N PHE A 432 18.04 -37.42 7.59
CA PHE A 432 18.49 -36.96 8.91
C PHE A 432 18.75 -38.17 9.79
N GLY A 433 19.94 -38.76 9.63
CA GLY A 433 20.38 -39.92 10.40
C GLY A 433 20.36 -39.65 11.91
N ASP A 434 20.02 -40.71 12.67
CA ASP A 434 20.18 -41.00 14.11
C ASP A 434 20.35 -39.87 15.15
N ALA A 435 19.93 -38.65 14.85
CA ALA A 435 19.86 -37.56 15.80
C ALA A 435 18.50 -37.65 16.51
N ASN A 436 18.45 -38.47 17.55
CA ASN A 436 17.37 -38.52 18.55
C ASN A 436 17.16 -37.18 19.31
N SER A 437 17.66 -36.05 18.80
CA SER A 437 17.39 -34.73 19.35
C SER A 437 15.97 -34.31 19.00
N MET A 438 15.12 -34.26 20.02
CA MET A 438 13.77 -33.71 19.97
C MET A 438 13.72 -32.30 19.34
N ALA A 439 14.78 -31.50 19.49
CA ALA A 439 14.91 -30.19 18.85
C ALA A 439 14.90 -30.29 17.30
N ALA A 440 15.46 -31.35 16.72
CA ALA A 440 15.46 -31.56 15.29
C ALA A 440 14.05 -31.89 14.75
N LYS A 441 13.27 -32.72 15.47
CA LYS A 441 11.90 -33.08 15.07
C LYS A 441 10.88 -31.97 15.33
N ILE A 442 10.99 -31.27 16.47
CA ILE A 442 10.01 -30.26 16.89
C ILE A 442 10.27 -28.89 16.28
N MET A 443 11.53 -28.50 16.07
CA MET A 443 11.89 -27.15 15.59
C MET A 443 12.50 -27.16 14.19
N ALA A 444 13.46 -28.05 13.91
CA ALA A 444 14.19 -28.01 12.64
C ALA A 444 13.36 -28.51 11.44
N MET A 445 12.52 -29.54 11.60
CA MET A 445 11.63 -30.02 10.53
C MET A 445 10.57 -28.98 10.13
N PRO A 446 9.82 -28.36 11.06
CA PRO A 446 8.93 -27.26 10.69
C PRO A 446 9.66 -26.07 10.08
N ALA A 447 10.83 -25.71 10.62
CA ALA A 447 11.59 -24.56 10.12
C ALA A 447 12.11 -24.77 8.68
N THR A 448 12.70 -25.93 8.37
CA THR A 448 13.17 -26.23 7.01
C THR A 448 12.03 -26.27 6.00
N ALA A 449 10.89 -26.86 6.37
CA ALA A 449 9.69 -26.83 5.54
C ALA A 449 9.14 -25.42 5.35
N GLY A 450 9.13 -24.57 6.39
CA GLY A 450 8.72 -23.17 6.28
C GLY A 450 9.61 -22.36 5.34
N MET A 451 10.92 -22.61 5.33
CA MET A 451 11.86 -21.98 4.39
C MET A 451 11.64 -22.43 2.94
N ILE A 452 11.36 -23.71 2.72
CA ILE A 452 11.02 -24.24 1.39
C ILE A 452 9.69 -23.64 0.90
N ASP A 453 8.68 -23.59 1.77
CA ASP A 453 7.39 -22.96 1.49
C ASP A 453 7.56 -21.50 1.07
N LEU A 454 8.33 -20.72 1.84
CA LEU A 454 8.65 -19.33 1.52
C LEU A 454 9.35 -19.18 0.15
N THR A 455 10.24 -20.11 -0.19
CA THR A 455 10.94 -20.10 -1.49
C THR A 455 9.97 -20.35 -2.64
N ILE A 456 9.07 -21.33 -2.50
CA ILE A 456 8.04 -21.66 -3.51
C ILE A 456 7.06 -20.49 -3.66
N ILE A 457 6.59 -19.92 -2.56
CA ILE A 457 5.68 -18.77 -2.54
C ILE A 457 6.30 -17.61 -3.33
N THR A 458 7.58 -17.32 -3.10
CA THR A 458 8.31 -16.23 -3.79
C THR A 458 8.45 -16.49 -5.29
N LEU A 459 8.77 -17.73 -5.69
CA LEU A 459 8.88 -18.11 -7.10
C LEU A 459 7.52 -17.99 -7.82
N LEU A 460 6.46 -18.49 -7.20
CA LEU A 460 5.09 -18.41 -7.71
C LEU A 460 4.61 -16.96 -7.82
N HIS A 461 4.97 -16.09 -6.87
CA HIS A 461 4.68 -14.66 -6.94
C HIS A 461 5.26 -14.00 -8.20
N TYR A 462 6.54 -14.26 -8.50
CA TYR A 462 7.19 -13.70 -9.69
C TYR A 462 6.53 -14.21 -10.98
N ALA A 463 6.29 -15.51 -11.08
CA ALA A 463 5.64 -16.13 -12.25
C ALA A 463 4.22 -15.59 -12.47
N TYR A 464 3.43 -15.49 -11.40
CA TYR A 464 2.06 -15.00 -11.49
C TYR A 464 1.99 -13.51 -11.81
N THR A 465 2.86 -12.68 -11.25
CA THR A 465 2.88 -11.24 -11.55
C THR A 465 3.13 -10.99 -13.05
N TYR A 466 4.00 -11.80 -13.66
CA TYR A 466 4.19 -11.77 -15.12
C TYR A 466 2.92 -12.18 -15.88
N LEU A 467 2.29 -13.29 -15.48
CA LEU A 467 1.04 -13.77 -16.09
C LEU A 467 -0.10 -12.76 -15.94
N ALA A 468 -0.27 -12.16 -14.76
CA ALA A 468 -1.30 -11.19 -14.45
C ALA A 468 -1.21 -9.94 -15.34
N ARG A 469 0.00 -9.47 -15.66
CA ARG A 469 0.20 -8.37 -16.62
C ARG A 469 -0.28 -8.74 -18.03
N ILE A 470 0.02 -9.97 -18.48
CA ILE A 470 -0.44 -10.47 -19.78
C ILE A 470 -1.97 -10.56 -19.80
N LEU A 471 -2.54 -11.17 -18.77
CA LEU A 471 -3.99 -11.33 -18.61
C LEU A 471 -4.72 -9.99 -18.61
N THR A 472 -4.24 -9.02 -17.83
CA THR A 472 -4.88 -7.70 -17.74
C THR A 472 -4.77 -6.93 -19.06
N ASN A 473 -3.66 -7.06 -19.79
CA ASN A 473 -3.56 -6.51 -21.15
C ASN A 473 -4.56 -7.16 -22.14
N TRP A 474 -5.06 -8.37 -21.85
CA TRP A 474 -6.12 -9.01 -22.62
C TRP A 474 -7.54 -8.48 -22.32
N GLU A 475 -7.78 -7.82 -21.19
CA GLU A 475 -9.14 -7.43 -20.73
C GLU A 475 -9.73 -6.16 -21.36
N TYR A 476 -9.03 -5.53 -22.30
CA TYR A 476 -9.48 -4.27 -22.94
C TYR A 476 -9.79 -3.14 -21.92
N CYS A 477 -8.96 -2.98 -20.88
CA CYS A 477 -9.04 -1.82 -19.97
C CYS A 477 -8.82 -0.52 -20.76
N ARG A 478 -9.71 0.47 -20.60
CA ARG A 478 -9.66 1.73 -21.33
C ARG A 478 -8.64 2.68 -20.71
N THR A 479 -8.74 2.89 -19.40
CA THR A 479 -7.94 3.85 -18.64
C THR A 479 -6.81 3.16 -17.87
N GLN A 480 -5.83 3.96 -17.40
CA GLN A 480 -4.73 3.42 -16.60
C GLN A 480 -5.21 3.04 -15.20
N THR A 481 -6.16 3.80 -14.64
CA THR A 481 -6.80 3.48 -13.35
C THR A 481 -7.55 2.14 -13.39
N GLU A 482 -8.38 1.89 -14.42
CA GLU A 482 -9.07 0.59 -14.58
C GLU A 482 -8.07 -0.59 -14.72
N TYR A 483 -6.98 -0.36 -15.46
CA TYR A 483 -5.94 -1.36 -15.62
C TYR A 483 -5.25 -1.69 -14.29
N ASP A 484 -4.86 -0.66 -13.54
CA ASP A 484 -4.18 -0.81 -12.26
C ASP A 484 -5.09 -1.46 -11.20
N ASP A 485 -6.38 -1.12 -11.15
CA ASP A 485 -7.37 -1.72 -10.24
C ASP A 485 -7.62 -3.20 -10.55
N SER A 486 -7.76 -3.54 -11.83
CA SER A 486 -7.94 -4.92 -12.27
C SER A 486 -6.71 -5.77 -12.01
N LEU A 487 -5.51 -5.23 -12.30
CA LEU A 487 -4.23 -5.89 -12.01
C LEU A 487 -4.06 -6.10 -10.50
N THR A 488 -4.39 -5.09 -9.70
CA THR A 488 -4.31 -5.12 -8.24
C THR A 488 -5.16 -6.23 -7.66
N THR A 489 -6.42 -6.31 -8.08
CA THR A 489 -7.37 -7.33 -7.61
C THR A 489 -6.88 -8.74 -7.92
N LYS A 490 -6.36 -8.98 -9.13
CA LYS A 490 -5.85 -10.31 -9.54
C LYS A 490 -4.62 -10.73 -8.75
N ILE A 491 -3.62 -9.84 -8.66
CA ILE A 491 -2.39 -10.14 -7.91
C ILE A 491 -2.72 -10.35 -6.44
N TYR A 492 -3.58 -9.53 -5.85
CA TYR A 492 -3.96 -9.69 -4.46
C TYR A 492 -4.66 -11.02 -4.18
N ILE A 493 -5.67 -11.42 -4.98
CA ILE A 493 -6.39 -12.69 -4.77
C ILE A 493 -5.43 -13.89 -4.85
N PHE A 494 -4.53 -13.89 -5.84
CA PHE A 494 -3.52 -14.94 -5.95
C PHE A 494 -2.56 -14.94 -4.75
N GLN A 495 -2.07 -13.77 -4.34
CA GLN A 495 -1.17 -13.67 -3.18
C GLN A 495 -1.85 -14.06 -1.88
N PHE A 496 -3.12 -13.70 -1.69
CA PHE A 496 -3.92 -14.09 -0.53
C PHE A 496 -3.93 -15.62 -0.39
N VAL A 497 -4.24 -16.34 -1.46
CA VAL A 497 -4.24 -17.82 -1.43
C VAL A 497 -2.82 -18.35 -1.25
N ASN A 498 -1.84 -17.85 -1.99
CA ASN A 498 -0.46 -18.35 -1.95
C ASN A 498 0.19 -18.19 -0.56
N TYR A 499 0.00 -17.05 0.12
CA TYR A 499 0.57 -16.81 1.44
C TYR A 499 -0.23 -17.45 2.58
N TYR A 500 -1.57 -17.42 2.54
CA TYR A 500 -2.38 -17.85 3.69
C TYR A 500 -2.77 -19.33 3.65
N SER A 501 -2.69 -20.03 2.51
CA SER A 501 -3.16 -21.42 2.41
C SER A 501 -2.35 -22.40 3.27
N SER A 502 -1.02 -22.23 3.37
CA SER A 502 -0.21 -23.09 4.24
C SER A 502 -0.53 -22.86 5.71
N LEU A 503 -0.83 -21.62 6.11
CA LEU A 503 -1.29 -21.26 7.45
C LEU A 503 -2.70 -21.80 7.73
N PHE A 504 -3.64 -21.69 6.80
CA PHE A 504 -4.98 -22.27 6.93
C PHE A 504 -4.95 -23.79 7.04
N TYR A 505 -4.06 -24.45 6.29
CA TYR A 505 -3.86 -25.90 6.41
C TYR A 505 -3.39 -26.28 7.82
N ILE A 506 -2.37 -25.61 8.36
CA ILE A 506 -1.85 -25.89 9.72
C ILE A 506 -2.92 -25.59 10.79
N ALA A 507 -3.65 -24.49 10.64
CA ALA A 507 -4.66 -24.07 11.60
C ALA A 507 -5.88 -25.00 11.64
N PHE A 508 -6.42 -25.37 10.47
CA PHE A 508 -7.76 -25.95 10.35
C PHE A 508 -7.79 -27.41 9.90
N LEU A 509 -6.82 -27.88 9.12
CA LEU A 509 -6.84 -29.21 8.52
C LEU A 509 -5.88 -30.19 9.19
N LYS A 510 -4.71 -29.72 9.63
CA LYS A 510 -3.68 -30.58 10.23
C LYS A 510 -4.19 -31.26 11.52
N GLY A 511 -3.97 -32.57 11.62
CA GLY A 511 -4.32 -33.37 12.80
C GLY A 511 -5.81 -33.61 13.04
N LYS A 512 -6.71 -33.18 12.15
CA LYS A 512 -8.17 -33.33 12.33
C LYS A 512 -8.77 -34.57 11.65
N TYR A 513 -8.17 -35.00 10.55
CA TYR A 513 -8.69 -36.10 9.72
C TYR A 513 -7.78 -37.34 9.69
N VAL A 514 -6.93 -37.52 10.71
CA VAL A 514 -5.91 -38.58 10.71
C VAL A 514 -6.52 -39.98 10.89
N GLY A 515 -7.65 -40.11 11.57
CA GLY A 515 -8.23 -41.39 11.97
C GLY A 515 -7.81 -41.76 13.40
N TYR A 516 -7.62 -43.03 13.68
CA TYR A 516 -7.23 -43.57 14.99
C TYR A 516 -6.32 -44.79 14.81
N PRO A 517 -5.61 -45.26 15.85
CA PRO A 517 -4.54 -46.24 15.68
C PRO A 517 -4.89 -47.56 14.96
N LYS A 518 -6.14 -48.02 15.05
CA LYS A 518 -6.63 -49.18 14.30
C LYS A 518 -6.83 -48.89 12.82
N GLU A 519 -7.31 -47.70 12.48
CA GLU A 519 -7.69 -47.31 11.11
C GLU A 519 -7.29 -45.85 10.85
N TYR A 520 -6.12 -45.67 10.21
CA TYR A 520 -5.61 -44.37 9.80
C TYR A 520 -6.07 -44.01 8.39
N ASN A 521 -6.44 -42.76 8.18
CA ASN A 521 -6.71 -42.22 6.85
C ASN A 521 -5.40 -42.03 6.09
N ARG A 522 -5.20 -42.81 5.02
CA ARG A 522 -4.00 -42.79 4.18
C ARG A 522 -4.25 -42.01 2.89
N ILE A 523 -3.38 -41.06 2.58
CA ILE A 523 -3.35 -40.35 1.29
C ILE A 523 -2.12 -40.88 0.52
N PHE A 524 -2.31 -41.45 -0.67
CA PHE A 524 -1.23 -42.12 -1.43
C PHE A 524 -0.44 -43.16 -0.61
N ASN A 525 -1.14 -43.95 0.21
CA ASN A 525 -0.57 -44.92 1.16
C ASN A 525 0.33 -44.32 2.27
N LEU A 526 0.43 -42.98 2.36
CA LEU A 526 1.12 -42.28 3.44
C LEU A 526 0.13 -41.89 4.54
N ARG A 527 0.52 -42.09 5.80
CA ARG A 527 -0.24 -41.66 6.97
C ARG A 527 -0.24 -40.13 7.07
N GLN A 528 -1.41 -39.56 7.38
CA GLN A 528 -1.55 -38.11 7.59
C GLN A 528 -0.78 -37.63 8.84
N GLN A 529 -0.40 -36.35 8.83
CA GLN A 529 0.33 -35.74 9.94
C GLN A 529 -0.57 -35.47 11.15
N GLU A 530 -0.07 -35.88 12.31
CA GLU A 530 -0.67 -35.57 13.62
C GLU A 530 -0.15 -34.25 14.17
N CYS A 531 -0.95 -33.64 15.04
CA CYS A 531 -0.46 -32.57 15.91
C CYS A 531 0.28 -33.18 17.10
N ASN A 532 1.20 -32.43 17.69
CA ASN A 532 1.70 -32.75 19.03
C ASN A 532 0.55 -32.70 20.05
N PRO A 533 0.64 -33.40 21.19
CA PRO A 533 -0.41 -33.39 22.23
C PRO A 533 -0.66 -31.98 22.80
N GLY A 534 0.36 -31.10 22.73
CA GLY A 534 0.23 -29.68 23.03
C GLY A 534 -0.47 -28.84 21.94
N GLY A 535 -0.98 -29.45 20.88
CA GLY A 535 -1.67 -28.77 19.77
C GLY A 535 -0.77 -28.38 18.59
N CYS A 536 -1.41 -27.91 17.51
CA CYS A 536 -0.73 -27.42 16.29
C CYS A 536 -0.46 -25.90 16.30
N LEU A 537 -0.90 -25.20 17.36
CA LEU A 537 -0.86 -23.74 17.41
C LEU A 537 0.58 -23.19 17.49
N MET A 538 1.46 -23.90 18.19
CA MET A 538 2.91 -23.63 18.18
C MET A 538 3.50 -23.64 16.76
N GLU A 539 3.19 -24.66 15.96
CA GLU A 539 3.72 -24.76 14.61
C GLU A 539 3.19 -23.64 13.71
N LEU A 540 1.92 -23.26 13.90
CA LEU A 540 1.33 -22.12 13.22
C LEU A 540 2.05 -20.81 13.58
N CYS A 541 2.34 -20.60 14.87
CA CYS A 541 3.12 -19.45 15.36
C CYS A 541 4.51 -19.41 14.71
N LEU A 542 5.21 -20.54 14.67
CA LEU A 542 6.54 -20.64 14.06
C LEU A 542 6.50 -20.37 12.55
N GLN A 543 5.55 -20.97 11.83
CA GLN A 543 5.38 -20.75 10.39
C GLN A 543 5.07 -19.28 10.09
N LEU A 544 4.17 -18.65 10.87
CA LEU A 544 3.85 -17.24 10.72
C LEU A 544 5.07 -16.35 10.96
N ALA A 545 5.87 -16.63 12.00
CA ALA A 545 7.10 -15.89 12.28
C ALA A 545 8.13 -16.05 11.14
N ILE A 546 8.31 -17.26 10.61
CA ILE A 546 9.21 -17.52 9.47
C ILE A 546 8.75 -16.78 8.22
N ILE A 547 7.46 -16.80 7.90
CA ILE A 547 6.95 -16.11 6.70
C ILE A 547 7.06 -14.59 6.86
N MET A 548 6.65 -14.04 8.01
CA MET A 548 6.64 -12.59 8.25
C MET A 548 8.05 -12.00 8.34
N VAL A 549 8.95 -12.62 9.13
CA VAL A 549 10.32 -12.14 9.29
C VAL A 549 11.19 -12.55 8.09
N GLY A 550 11.05 -13.80 7.63
CA GLY A 550 11.84 -14.33 6.53
C GLY A 550 11.57 -13.62 5.21
N LYS A 551 10.32 -13.24 4.92
CA LYS A 551 10.00 -12.42 3.74
C LYS A 551 10.73 -11.08 3.79
N GLN A 552 10.70 -10.38 4.93
CA GLN A 552 11.40 -9.10 5.08
C GLN A 552 12.91 -9.24 4.85
N VAL A 553 13.51 -10.30 5.39
CA VAL A 553 14.93 -10.58 5.19
C VAL A 553 15.24 -10.87 3.72
N LEU A 554 14.42 -11.67 3.04
CA LEU A 554 14.58 -11.95 1.60
C LEU A 554 14.43 -10.69 0.76
N ASN A 555 13.42 -9.87 1.03
CA ASN A 555 13.20 -8.60 0.36
C ASN A 555 14.40 -7.66 0.57
N ALA A 556 14.88 -7.51 1.81
CA ALA A 556 16.07 -6.71 2.10
C ALA A 556 17.32 -7.21 1.37
N ILE A 557 17.49 -8.53 1.22
CA ILE A 557 18.58 -9.13 0.45
C ILE A 557 18.41 -8.85 -1.05
N ILE A 558 17.23 -9.08 -1.61
CA ILE A 558 16.96 -8.85 -3.04
C ILE A 558 17.11 -7.37 -3.38
N GLU A 559 16.64 -6.46 -2.53
CA GLU A 559 16.72 -5.03 -2.81
C GLU A 559 18.13 -4.45 -2.64
N ASN A 560 18.84 -4.81 -1.57
CA ASN A 560 20.14 -4.19 -1.26
C ASN A 560 21.32 -4.98 -1.83
N LEU A 561 21.29 -6.31 -1.78
CA LEU A 561 22.43 -7.16 -2.14
C LEU A 561 22.44 -7.51 -3.64
N PHE A 562 21.27 -7.80 -4.24
CA PHE A 562 21.17 -8.16 -5.65
C PHE A 562 21.75 -7.10 -6.61
N PRO A 563 21.46 -5.79 -6.49
CA PRO A 563 22.06 -4.79 -7.39
C PRO A 563 23.57 -4.69 -7.20
N TYR A 564 24.08 -4.89 -5.98
CA TYR A 564 25.53 -4.91 -5.72
C TYR A 564 26.22 -6.13 -6.36
N ILE A 565 25.61 -7.32 -6.23
CA ILE A 565 26.08 -8.55 -6.87
C ILE A 565 26.04 -8.40 -8.40
N MET A 566 24.92 -7.96 -8.96
CA MET A 566 24.79 -7.82 -10.42
C MET A 566 25.75 -6.77 -10.99
N LYS A 567 26.02 -5.68 -10.25
CA LYS A 567 27.05 -4.70 -10.60
C LYS A 567 28.46 -5.30 -10.53
N SER A 568 28.74 -6.11 -9.52
CA SER A 568 30.04 -6.80 -9.38
C SER A 568 30.27 -7.82 -10.49
N ILE A 569 29.25 -8.61 -10.84
CA ILE A 569 29.27 -9.56 -11.96
C ILE A 569 29.46 -8.82 -13.29
N LYS A 570 28.74 -7.73 -13.55
CA LYS A 570 28.92 -6.91 -14.76
C LYS A 570 30.34 -6.31 -14.85
N LYS A 571 30.95 -5.97 -13.72
CA LYS A 571 32.34 -5.48 -13.64
C LYS A 571 33.35 -6.59 -13.92
N CYS A 572 33.11 -7.81 -13.44
CA CYS A 572 33.95 -8.99 -13.70
C CYS A 572 33.84 -9.50 -15.15
N TYR A 573 32.64 -9.49 -15.74
CA TYR A 573 32.40 -9.98 -17.11
C TYR A 573 32.76 -8.96 -18.22
N GLY A 574 33.40 -7.83 -17.87
CA GLY A 574 34.16 -7.02 -18.82
C GLY A 574 33.42 -6.63 -20.10
N LYS A 575 32.17 -6.14 -20.04
CA LYS A 575 31.61 -5.42 -21.19
C LYS A 575 32.25 -4.03 -21.29
N LYS A 576 33.32 -3.94 -22.09
CA LYS A 576 33.78 -2.70 -22.72
C LYS A 576 32.62 -2.12 -23.57
N MET A 577 32.48 -0.81 -23.54
CA MET A 577 31.66 0.03 -24.44
C MET A 577 30.17 0.27 -24.05
N GLN A 578 29.97 0.96 -22.93
CA GLN A 578 29.05 2.10 -22.94
C GLN A 578 29.90 3.33 -22.65
N THR A 579 29.96 4.28 -23.58
CA THR A 579 30.50 5.61 -23.33
C THR A 579 29.80 6.13 -22.08
N LYS A 580 30.57 6.25 -20.99
CA LYS A 580 30.05 6.61 -19.68
C LYS A 580 29.54 8.04 -19.81
N LEU A 581 28.22 8.26 -19.69
CA LEU A 581 27.68 9.62 -19.62
C LEU A 581 28.47 10.38 -18.55
N GLU A 582 29.02 11.53 -18.91
CA GLU A 582 29.71 12.37 -17.96
C GLU A 582 28.68 12.96 -16.99
N LYS A 583 28.88 12.72 -15.69
CA LYS A 583 28.03 13.25 -14.63
C LYS A 583 28.35 14.72 -14.39
N ARG A 584 27.94 15.57 -15.34
CA ARG A 584 28.12 17.02 -15.26
C ARG A 584 26.87 17.71 -14.71
N ASN A 585 25.70 17.28 -15.19
CA ASN A 585 24.42 17.93 -14.96
C ASN A 585 23.44 17.00 -14.22
N GLN A 586 22.43 17.58 -13.58
CA GLN A 586 21.48 16.82 -12.77
C GLN A 586 20.64 15.83 -13.59
N TRP A 587 20.20 16.21 -14.78
CA TRP A 587 19.46 15.32 -15.68
C TRP A 587 20.27 14.09 -16.11
N SER A 588 21.58 14.24 -16.33
CA SER A 588 22.47 13.11 -16.64
C SER A 588 22.60 12.14 -15.46
N GLU A 589 22.56 12.63 -14.22
CA GLU A 589 22.60 11.78 -13.03
C GLU A 589 21.28 11.03 -12.81
N ASP A 590 20.16 11.74 -12.88
CA ASP A 590 18.82 11.19 -12.70
C ASP A 590 18.47 10.18 -13.81
N TYR A 591 19.02 10.34 -15.01
CA TYR A 591 18.90 9.36 -16.09
C TYR A 591 19.40 7.96 -15.69
N HIS A 592 20.40 7.84 -14.82
CA HIS A 592 20.93 6.55 -14.37
C HIS A 592 20.10 5.89 -13.26
N LEU A 593 19.16 6.61 -12.64
CA LEU A 593 18.28 6.06 -11.62
C LEU A 593 17.24 5.10 -12.23
N GLN A 594 16.70 4.22 -11.40
CA GLN A 594 15.66 3.28 -11.83
C GLN A 594 14.40 4.06 -12.26
N PRO A 595 13.80 3.75 -13.41
CA PRO A 595 12.58 4.44 -13.84
C PRO A 595 11.44 4.19 -12.86
N TRP A 596 10.65 5.24 -12.62
CA TRP A 596 9.37 5.13 -11.95
C TRP A 596 8.39 4.28 -12.76
N SER A 597 7.59 3.46 -12.08
CA SER A 597 6.45 2.76 -12.67
C SER A 597 5.30 2.67 -11.67
N SER A 598 4.05 2.71 -12.13
CA SER A 598 2.87 2.55 -11.26
C SER A 598 2.90 1.23 -10.48
N SER A 599 3.49 0.19 -11.08
CA SER A 599 3.69 -1.13 -10.46
C SER A 599 4.55 -1.10 -9.20
N LEU A 600 5.37 -0.05 -8.98
CA LEU A 600 6.22 0.06 -7.79
C LEU A 600 5.37 0.33 -6.54
N MET A 601 4.55 1.39 -6.54
CA MET A 601 3.65 1.71 -5.42
C MET A 601 2.68 0.57 -5.12
N PHE A 602 2.21 -0.11 -6.18
CA PHE A 602 1.40 -1.30 -6.04
C PHE A 602 2.12 -2.37 -5.18
N GLY A 603 3.40 -2.62 -5.43
CA GLY A 603 4.20 -3.56 -4.65
C GLY A 603 4.30 -3.16 -3.18
N GLU A 604 4.52 -1.86 -2.91
CA GLU A 604 4.62 -1.34 -1.54
C GLU A 604 3.30 -1.52 -0.76
N TYR A 605 2.16 -1.18 -1.37
CA TYR A 605 0.85 -1.43 -0.75
C TYR A 605 0.57 -2.92 -0.56
N LEU A 606 0.83 -3.75 -1.57
CA LEU A 606 0.61 -5.20 -1.51
C LEU A 606 1.32 -5.82 -0.31
N GLU A 607 2.57 -5.44 -0.07
CA GLU A 607 3.36 -5.96 1.03
C GLU A 607 2.72 -5.67 2.39
N MET A 608 2.33 -4.41 2.60
CA MET A 608 1.74 -3.94 3.84
C MET A 608 0.33 -4.48 4.06
N VAL A 609 -0.48 -4.64 3.01
CA VAL A 609 -1.82 -5.25 3.11
C VAL A 609 -1.74 -6.75 3.42
N ILE A 610 -0.74 -7.47 2.88
CA ILE A 610 -0.51 -8.88 3.26
C ILE A 610 -0.08 -8.98 4.73
N GLN A 611 0.74 -8.05 5.22
CA GLN A 611 1.09 -7.97 6.64
C GLN A 611 -0.13 -7.68 7.53
N TYR A 612 -1.03 -6.79 7.11
CA TYR A 612 -2.30 -6.56 7.80
C TYR A 612 -3.13 -7.85 7.94
N GLY A 613 -3.17 -8.69 6.89
CA GLY A 613 -3.83 -9.99 6.96
C GLY A 613 -3.14 -10.98 7.92
N PHE A 614 -1.81 -11.01 8.02
CA PHE A 614 -1.12 -11.83 9.03
C PHE A 614 -1.50 -11.45 10.46
N VAL A 615 -1.57 -10.14 10.75
CA VAL A 615 -1.94 -9.62 12.08
C VAL A 615 -3.40 -9.90 12.41
N THR A 616 -4.31 -9.72 11.45
CA THR A 616 -5.76 -9.84 11.71
C THR A 616 -6.30 -11.28 11.63
N LEU A 617 -5.89 -12.08 10.64
CA LEU A 617 -6.39 -13.46 10.45
C LEU A 617 -5.81 -14.44 11.47
N PHE A 618 -4.53 -14.26 11.82
CA PHE A 618 -3.74 -15.22 12.60
C PHE A 618 -3.09 -14.61 13.85
N GLY A 619 -3.40 -13.35 14.21
CA GLY A 619 -2.82 -12.68 15.37
C GLY A 619 -3.04 -13.42 16.70
N LEU A 620 -4.08 -14.25 16.79
CA LEU A 620 -4.31 -15.13 17.94
C LEU A 620 -3.25 -16.21 18.11
N ALA A 621 -2.75 -16.76 17.01
CA ALA A 621 -1.73 -17.79 17.05
C ALA A 621 -0.37 -17.21 17.46
N PHE A 622 -0.17 -15.89 17.30
CA PHE A 622 1.05 -15.21 17.65
C PHE A 622 0.76 -13.82 18.24
N PRO A 623 0.57 -13.71 19.56
CA PRO A 623 0.22 -12.44 20.21
C PRO A 623 1.27 -11.33 20.04
N LEU A 624 2.52 -11.68 19.73
CA LEU A 624 3.59 -10.73 19.44
C LEU A 624 3.64 -10.31 17.96
N ALA A 625 2.79 -10.85 17.09
CA ALA A 625 2.71 -10.46 15.67
C ALA A 625 2.55 -8.93 15.47
N PRO A 626 1.68 -8.22 16.22
CA PRO A 626 1.57 -6.77 16.11
C PRO A 626 2.88 -6.04 16.41
N LEU A 627 3.69 -6.54 17.36
CA LEU A 627 4.97 -5.93 17.72
C LEU A 627 5.98 -6.08 16.59
N PHE A 628 6.09 -7.26 15.99
CA PHE A 628 6.97 -7.47 14.84
C PHE A 628 6.50 -6.67 13.62
N ALA A 629 5.19 -6.58 13.38
CA ALA A 629 4.59 -5.73 12.37
C ALA A 629 4.90 -4.23 12.61
N LEU A 630 4.85 -3.77 13.86
CA LEU A 630 5.20 -2.40 14.24
C LEU A 630 6.68 -2.09 13.95
N ILE A 631 7.59 -2.98 14.37
CA ILE A 631 9.02 -2.85 14.09
C ILE A 631 9.26 -2.81 12.58
N ASN A 632 8.59 -3.70 11.83
CA ASN A 632 8.68 -3.72 10.38
C ASN A 632 8.26 -2.38 9.78
N ASN A 633 7.07 -1.87 10.13
CA ASN A 633 6.56 -0.61 9.60
C ASN A 633 7.46 0.59 9.95
N ILE A 634 8.07 0.62 11.13
CA ILE A 634 8.98 1.71 11.52
C ILE A 634 10.22 1.72 10.62
N VAL A 635 10.77 0.54 10.29
CA VAL A 635 11.87 0.40 9.34
C VAL A 635 11.40 0.74 7.93
N GLU A 636 10.25 0.21 7.53
CA GLU A 636 9.70 0.30 6.17
C GLU A 636 9.45 1.74 5.73
N VAL A 637 8.84 2.55 6.60
CA VAL A 637 8.63 3.99 6.35
C VAL A 637 9.92 4.68 5.93
N ARG A 638 11.06 4.27 6.49
CA ARG A 638 12.36 4.91 6.27
C ARG A 638 13.08 4.29 5.07
N THR A 639 13.04 2.97 4.91
CA THR A 639 13.63 2.28 3.75
C THR A 639 12.94 2.69 2.46
N ASP A 640 11.62 2.81 2.46
CA ASP A 640 10.84 3.30 1.31
C ASP A 640 11.15 4.75 0.97
N ALA A 641 11.20 5.62 1.98
CA ALA A 641 11.60 7.02 1.79
C ALA A 641 13.00 7.12 1.17
N PHE A 642 13.95 6.32 1.66
CA PHE A 642 15.31 6.29 1.15
C PHE A 642 15.37 5.74 -0.29
N LYS A 643 14.62 4.67 -0.57
CA LYS A 643 14.47 4.03 -1.89
C LYS A 643 13.97 5.05 -2.92
N MET A 644 12.87 5.75 -2.62
CA MET A 644 12.27 6.76 -3.51
C MET A 644 13.13 8.02 -3.69
N LEU A 645 13.88 8.44 -2.67
CA LEU A 645 14.72 9.62 -2.77
C LEU A 645 16.07 9.33 -3.44
N LYS A 646 16.64 8.12 -3.33
CA LYS A 646 18.03 7.85 -3.78
C LYS A 646 18.13 6.93 -4.99
N HIS A 647 17.26 5.95 -5.12
CA HIS A 647 17.41 4.85 -6.09
C HIS A 647 16.49 4.94 -7.30
N ILE A 648 15.36 5.64 -7.14
CA ILE A 648 14.32 5.76 -8.17
C ILE A 648 14.31 7.19 -8.69
N ARG A 649 13.98 7.37 -9.97
CA ARG A 649 13.68 8.69 -10.55
C ARG A 649 12.47 9.31 -9.86
N ARG A 650 12.44 10.63 -9.73
CA ARG A 650 11.32 11.31 -9.09
C ARG A 650 9.98 10.93 -9.77
N PRO A 651 9.00 10.39 -9.01
CA PRO A 651 7.71 10.03 -9.54
C PRO A 651 6.96 11.27 -10.04
N ILE A 652 6.17 11.08 -11.09
CA ILE A 652 5.27 12.12 -11.59
C ILE A 652 4.17 12.32 -10.53
N ALA A 653 4.01 13.55 -10.08
CA ALA A 653 3.01 13.90 -9.08
C ALA A 653 1.60 13.60 -9.63
N GLN A 654 0.82 12.82 -8.89
CA GLN A 654 -0.57 12.49 -9.20
C GLN A 654 -1.48 12.95 -8.05
N ARG A 655 -2.64 13.50 -8.41
CA ARG A 655 -3.73 13.79 -7.46
C ARG A 655 -4.45 12.48 -7.11
N ALA A 656 -4.68 12.24 -5.83
CA ALA A 656 -5.43 11.11 -5.32
C ALA A 656 -6.18 11.54 -4.06
N HIS A 657 -7.41 11.07 -3.88
CA HIS A 657 -8.23 11.40 -2.71
C HIS A 657 -8.31 10.24 -1.70
N ASP A 658 -7.96 9.03 -2.12
CA ASP A 658 -7.96 7.83 -1.28
C ASP A 658 -6.79 6.90 -1.64
N ILE A 659 -6.70 5.78 -0.92
CA ILE A 659 -5.77 4.68 -1.22
C ILE A 659 -6.30 3.75 -2.34
N GLY A 660 -7.48 4.04 -2.89
CA GLY A 660 -8.16 3.22 -3.89
C GLY A 660 -8.63 1.86 -3.38
N VAL A 661 -8.53 0.83 -4.25
CA VAL A 661 -9.06 -0.54 -4.05
C VAL A 661 -8.56 -1.21 -2.76
N TRP A 662 -7.39 -0.81 -2.24
CA TRP A 662 -6.80 -1.37 -1.03
C TRP A 662 -7.69 -1.25 0.22
N TYR A 663 -8.49 -0.19 0.33
CA TYR A 663 -9.45 -0.05 1.42
C TYR A 663 -10.49 -1.19 1.40
N ASN A 664 -11.07 -1.44 0.23
CA ASN A 664 -12.08 -2.49 0.06
C ASN A 664 -11.49 -3.87 0.35
N ILE A 665 -10.25 -4.11 -0.07
CA ILE A 665 -9.52 -5.35 0.23
C ILE A 665 -9.38 -5.54 1.75
N MET A 666 -8.86 -4.54 2.47
CA MET A 666 -8.68 -4.65 3.93
C MET A 666 -10.01 -4.81 4.67
N ALA A 667 -11.09 -4.18 4.20
CA ALA A 667 -12.42 -4.35 4.77
C ALA A 667 -12.93 -5.80 4.62
N ILE A 668 -12.70 -6.44 3.47
CA ILE A 668 -13.05 -7.85 3.25
C ILE A 668 -12.22 -8.76 4.16
N VAL A 669 -10.91 -8.55 4.24
CA VAL A 669 -10.00 -9.31 5.13
C VAL A 669 -10.45 -9.23 6.58
N THR A 670 -10.86 -8.04 7.04
CA THR A 670 -11.32 -7.80 8.41
C THR A 670 -12.56 -8.62 8.75
N ARG A 671 -13.49 -8.79 7.79
CA ARG A 671 -14.67 -9.65 7.98
C ARG A 671 -14.30 -11.13 8.04
N ILE A 672 -13.38 -11.58 7.18
CA ILE A 672 -12.87 -12.96 7.19
C ILE A 672 -12.08 -13.25 8.49
N ALA A 673 -11.36 -12.26 9.03
CA ALA A 673 -10.56 -12.38 10.24
C ALA A 673 -11.38 -12.77 11.47
N VAL A 674 -12.60 -12.26 11.63
CA VAL A 674 -13.49 -12.63 12.75
C VAL A 674 -13.82 -14.11 12.69
N THR A 675 -14.18 -14.62 11.52
CA THR A 675 -14.48 -16.04 11.31
C THR A 675 -13.24 -16.90 11.53
N SER A 676 -12.08 -16.48 11.02
CA SER A 676 -10.80 -17.16 11.24
C SER A 676 -10.49 -17.28 12.74
N CYS A 677 -10.58 -16.17 13.48
CA CYS A 677 -10.36 -16.13 14.93
C CYS A 677 -11.30 -17.09 15.68
N ALA A 678 -12.59 -17.10 15.33
CA ALA A 678 -13.57 -18.00 15.94
C ALA A 678 -13.22 -19.48 15.72
N ILE A 679 -12.80 -19.84 14.50
CA ILE A 679 -12.42 -21.21 14.15
C ILE A 679 -11.12 -21.62 14.85
N ILE A 680 -10.11 -20.73 14.92
CA ILE A 680 -8.85 -21.00 15.65
C ILE A 680 -9.16 -21.32 17.12
N ILE A 681 -9.99 -20.52 17.78
CA ILE A 681 -10.37 -20.77 19.17
C ILE A 681 -11.13 -22.10 19.28
N ALA A 682 -12.14 -22.33 18.44
CA ALA A 682 -12.96 -23.53 18.56
C ALA A 682 -12.20 -24.84 18.30
N PHE A 683 -11.33 -24.86 17.28
CA PHE A 683 -10.71 -26.10 16.80
C PHE A 683 -9.22 -26.24 17.14
N SER A 684 -8.47 -25.15 17.25
CA SER A 684 -7.02 -25.19 17.45
C SER A 684 -6.61 -25.00 18.91
N THR A 685 -7.51 -24.51 19.78
CA THR A 685 -7.29 -24.37 21.24
C THR A 685 -8.00 -25.45 22.05
N ASN A 686 -7.55 -25.65 23.30
CA ASN A 686 -8.16 -26.57 24.25
C ASN A 686 -9.25 -25.91 25.12
N LEU A 687 -9.62 -24.65 24.86
CA LEU A 687 -10.61 -23.92 25.66
C LEU A 687 -11.98 -24.60 25.70
N ILE A 688 -12.54 -24.96 24.53
CA ILE A 688 -13.88 -25.56 24.45
C ILE A 688 -13.92 -26.95 25.09
N PRO A 689 -12.96 -27.87 24.82
CA PRO A 689 -12.88 -29.14 25.54
C PRO A 689 -12.76 -28.98 27.07
N LYS A 690 -11.95 -28.03 27.56
CA LYS A 690 -11.85 -27.72 29.01
C LYS A 690 -13.20 -27.28 29.58
N LEU A 691 -13.89 -26.37 28.90
CA LEU A 691 -15.21 -25.89 29.34
C LEU A 691 -16.25 -27.01 29.41
N VAL A 692 -16.28 -27.88 28.40
CA VAL A 692 -17.20 -29.02 28.38
C VAL A 692 -16.85 -30.04 29.48
N TYR A 693 -15.57 -30.28 29.73
CA TYR A 693 -15.13 -31.14 30.84
C TYR A 693 -15.60 -30.59 32.20
N LEU A 694 -15.34 -29.31 32.48
CA LEU A 694 -15.79 -28.64 33.71
C LEU A 694 -17.29 -28.79 33.94
N ILE A 695 -18.11 -28.66 32.89
CA ILE A 695 -19.56 -28.81 32.96
C ILE A 695 -19.97 -30.27 33.15
N HIS A 696 -19.22 -31.23 32.59
CA HIS A 696 -19.59 -32.65 32.60
C HIS A 696 -19.21 -33.37 33.90
N THR A 697 -18.00 -33.14 34.42
CA THR A 697 -17.48 -33.82 35.61
C THR A 697 -17.67 -33.01 36.89
N GLY A 698 -17.81 -31.69 36.80
CA GLY A 698 -17.88 -30.80 37.96
C GLY A 698 -16.53 -30.62 38.69
N ASP A 699 -15.44 -31.17 38.17
CA ASP A 699 -14.08 -30.99 38.73
C ASP A 699 -13.50 -29.63 38.29
N THR A 700 -13.46 -28.67 39.21
CA THR A 700 -12.92 -27.32 38.96
C THR A 700 -11.41 -27.28 38.81
N ASP A 701 -10.69 -28.25 39.38
CA ASP A 701 -9.23 -28.23 39.50
C ASP A 701 -8.54 -28.92 38.31
N LEU A 702 -9.33 -29.46 37.36
CA LEU A 702 -8.88 -30.14 36.13
C LEU A 702 -7.92 -31.30 36.42
N THR A 703 -8.05 -31.96 37.57
CA THR A 703 -7.10 -32.97 38.06
C THR A 703 -7.06 -34.22 37.20
N GLU A 704 -8.20 -34.64 36.64
CA GLU A 704 -8.30 -35.81 35.76
C GLU A 704 -8.48 -35.46 34.27
N TYR A 705 -8.26 -34.20 33.90
CA TYR A 705 -8.46 -33.74 32.52
C TYR A 705 -7.63 -34.53 31.50
N LEU A 706 -6.38 -34.86 31.85
CA LEU A 706 -5.51 -35.63 30.94
C LEU A 706 -6.08 -37.02 30.65
N ASN A 707 -6.61 -37.72 31.67
CA ASN A 707 -7.27 -39.02 31.51
C ASN A 707 -8.55 -38.93 30.67
N PHE A 708 -9.26 -37.80 30.74
CA PHE A 708 -10.44 -37.54 29.91
C PHE A 708 -10.09 -37.27 28.44
N THR A 709 -8.97 -36.60 28.17
CA THR A 709 -8.55 -36.24 26.79
C THR A 709 -7.82 -37.35 26.04
N LEU A 710 -7.19 -38.29 26.73
CA LEU A 710 -6.40 -39.36 26.13
C LEU A 710 -7.19 -40.67 26.08
N ALA A 711 -7.34 -41.23 24.87
CA ALA A 711 -7.94 -42.54 24.69
C ALA A 711 -6.90 -43.67 24.84
N TYR A 712 -7.36 -44.80 25.36
CA TYR A 712 -6.57 -46.04 25.45
C TYR A 712 -6.65 -46.83 24.13
N PHE A 713 -5.52 -47.45 23.76
CA PHE A 713 -5.41 -48.32 22.60
C PHE A 713 -4.66 -49.61 22.96
N ASP A 714 -5.19 -50.78 22.59
CA ASP A 714 -4.48 -52.05 22.70
C ASP A 714 -3.59 -52.25 21.46
N THR A 715 -2.30 -52.53 21.66
CA THR A 715 -1.32 -52.66 20.57
C THR A 715 -1.58 -53.88 19.70
N LYS A 716 -2.42 -54.81 20.13
CA LYS A 716 -2.85 -55.96 19.31
C LYS A 716 -3.78 -55.56 18.16
N ASP A 717 -4.49 -54.45 18.29
CA ASP A 717 -5.54 -54.04 17.36
C ASP A 717 -5.03 -53.15 16.21
N PHE A 718 -3.71 -52.99 16.05
CA PHE A 718 -3.14 -52.32 14.88
C PHE A 718 -3.40 -53.14 13.61
N GLU A 719 -4.02 -52.53 12.59
CA GLU A 719 -4.16 -53.14 11.26
C GLU A 719 -2.80 -53.32 10.58
N ILE A 720 -1.92 -52.30 10.68
CA ILE A 720 -0.55 -52.33 10.21
C ILE A 720 0.36 -52.05 11.40
N GLN A 721 1.09 -53.08 11.84
CA GLN A 721 2.00 -53.00 12.97
C GLN A 721 3.17 -52.03 12.65
N PRO A 722 3.42 -51.02 13.49
CA PRO A 722 4.51 -50.07 13.25
C PRO A 722 5.87 -50.78 13.42
N THR A 723 6.80 -50.56 12.48
CA THR A 723 8.16 -51.08 12.67
C THR A 723 8.93 -50.18 13.63
N LEU A 724 9.37 -50.75 14.76
CA LEU A 724 10.16 -50.04 15.75
C LEU A 724 11.58 -49.76 15.23
N GLY A 725 12.24 -48.73 15.77
CA GLY A 725 13.63 -48.42 15.43
C GLY A 725 14.60 -49.51 15.90
N ASP A 726 15.74 -49.63 15.21
CA ASP A 726 16.77 -50.68 15.42
C ASP A 726 17.36 -50.71 16.86
N ARG A 727 17.08 -49.71 17.70
CA ARG A 727 17.51 -49.59 19.12
C ARG A 727 16.35 -49.29 20.09
N SER A 728 15.15 -49.77 19.80
CA SER A 728 13.97 -49.45 20.60
C SER A 728 13.99 -50.12 22.00
N LYS A 729 13.55 -49.39 23.04
CA LYS A 729 13.42 -49.91 24.42
C LYS A 729 12.05 -50.56 24.70
N TYR A 730 11.13 -50.52 23.74
CA TYR A 730 9.70 -50.78 23.92
C TYR A 730 9.22 -51.99 23.13
N ILE A 731 9.82 -53.16 23.38
CA ILE A 731 9.58 -54.38 22.58
C ILE A 731 8.25 -55.06 22.97
N ASN A 732 7.84 -55.01 24.25
CA ASN A 732 6.62 -55.65 24.76
C ASN A 732 5.67 -54.64 25.43
N VAL A 733 5.01 -53.80 24.62
CA VAL A 733 3.99 -52.86 25.10
C VAL A 733 2.60 -53.41 24.81
N THR A 734 1.76 -53.52 25.84
CA THR A 734 0.37 -54.04 25.72
C THR A 734 -0.65 -52.95 25.39
N SER A 735 -0.45 -51.72 25.87
CA SER A 735 -1.35 -50.61 25.60
C SER A 735 -0.61 -49.29 25.45
N CYS A 736 -1.08 -48.43 24.55
CA CYS A 736 -0.60 -47.07 24.38
C CYS A 736 -1.76 -46.07 24.42
N ARG A 737 -1.47 -44.79 24.65
CA ARG A 737 -2.45 -43.70 24.62
C ARG A 737 -2.31 -42.85 23.37
N TYR A 738 -3.40 -42.21 22.95
CA TYR A 738 -3.43 -41.24 21.84
C TYR A 738 -4.46 -40.14 22.13
N ALA A 739 -4.26 -38.97 21.52
CA ALA A 739 -5.10 -37.79 21.74
C ALA A 739 -6.32 -37.78 20.81
N ASP A 740 -7.39 -38.46 21.23
CA ASP A 740 -8.72 -38.40 20.61
C ASP A 740 -9.78 -38.75 21.67
N PHE A 741 -11.03 -38.33 21.47
CA PHE A 741 -12.14 -38.68 22.36
C PHE A 741 -12.82 -39.96 21.86
N ARG A 742 -12.38 -41.12 22.35
CA ARG A 742 -12.89 -42.45 21.97
C ARG A 742 -13.04 -43.37 23.17
N ASN A 743 -13.94 -44.35 23.04
CA ASN A 743 -14.16 -45.36 24.07
C ASN A 743 -12.93 -46.28 24.25
N PRO A 744 -12.65 -46.73 25.49
CA PRO A 744 -11.56 -47.66 25.76
C PRO A 744 -11.82 -49.06 25.15
N PRO A 745 -10.78 -49.90 25.01
CA PRO A 745 -10.90 -51.23 24.38
C PRO A 745 -11.83 -52.20 25.11
N GLY A 746 -12.02 -52.03 26.43
CA GLY A 746 -12.92 -52.87 27.24
C GLY A 746 -14.39 -52.44 27.23
N HIS A 747 -14.76 -51.40 26.47
CA HIS A 747 -16.12 -50.90 26.39
C HIS A 747 -17.00 -51.75 25.44
N SER A 748 -18.33 -51.67 25.56
CA SER A 748 -19.27 -52.41 24.70
C SER A 748 -19.12 -52.06 23.21
N GLU A 749 -18.72 -50.83 22.93
CA GLU A 749 -18.40 -50.30 21.61
C GLU A 749 -16.96 -49.77 21.64
N PRO A 750 -15.95 -50.63 21.39
CA PRO A 750 -14.54 -50.25 21.52
C PRO A 750 -14.13 -49.30 20.39
N TYR A 751 -13.33 -48.29 20.73
CA TYR A 751 -12.81 -47.28 19.81
C TYR A 751 -13.84 -46.37 19.14
N GLU A 752 -15.14 -46.57 19.34
CA GLU A 752 -16.19 -45.68 18.85
C GLU A 752 -16.20 -44.34 19.59
N ARG A 753 -16.78 -43.32 18.95
CA ARG A 753 -16.84 -41.96 19.52
C ARG A 753 -17.96 -41.87 20.57
N PRO A 754 -17.66 -41.52 21.83
CA PRO A 754 -18.67 -41.36 22.87
C PRO A 754 -19.58 -40.16 22.61
N SER A 755 -20.74 -40.12 23.26
CA SER A 755 -21.67 -38.98 23.21
C SER A 755 -21.02 -37.64 23.60
N VAL A 756 -19.98 -37.68 24.44
CA VAL A 756 -19.22 -36.51 24.87
C VAL A 756 -18.49 -35.83 23.70
N TYR A 757 -17.96 -36.60 22.73
CA TYR A 757 -17.34 -36.04 21.53
C TYR A 757 -18.31 -35.13 20.77
N TRP A 758 -19.54 -35.59 20.58
CA TRP A 758 -20.58 -34.84 19.89
C TRP A 758 -21.02 -33.59 20.66
N LYS A 759 -21.04 -33.65 22.00
CA LYS A 759 -21.26 -32.45 22.84
C LYS A 759 -20.14 -31.42 22.65
N ILE A 760 -18.87 -31.85 22.59
CA ILE A 760 -17.74 -30.95 22.30
C ILE A 760 -17.86 -30.33 20.91
N LEU A 761 -18.20 -31.14 19.88
CA LEU A 761 -18.39 -30.64 18.53
C LEU A 761 -19.53 -29.62 18.44
N LEU A 762 -20.67 -29.90 19.09
CA LEU A 762 -21.79 -28.97 19.18
C LEU A 762 -21.37 -27.66 19.87
N ALA A 763 -20.67 -27.75 21.00
CA ALA A 763 -20.17 -26.59 21.72
C ALA A 763 -19.21 -25.74 20.86
N ARG A 764 -18.35 -26.37 20.05
CA ARG A 764 -17.47 -25.67 19.10
C ARG A 764 -18.27 -24.88 18.06
N VAL A 765 -19.27 -25.50 17.43
CA VAL A 765 -20.10 -24.84 16.40
C VAL A 765 -20.91 -23.70 17.02
N VAL A 766 -21.53 -23.93 18.18
CA VAL A 766 -22.28 -22.90 18.92
C VAL A 766 -21.37 -21.72 19.27
N PHE A 767 -20.16 -21.98 19.76
CA PHE A 767 -19.19 -20.93 20.07
C PHE A 767 -18.85 -20.09 18.83
N ILE A 768 -18.60 -20.72 17.67
CA ILE A 768 -18.29 -20.00 16.43
C ILE A 768 -19.43 -19.05 16.05
N VAL A 769 -20.67 -19.56 16.06
CA VAL A 769 -21.85 -18.76 15.71
C VAL A 769 -22.06 -17.60 16.67
N LEU A 770 -21.92 -17.84 17.99
CA LEU A 770 -22.06 -16.79 19.00
C LEU A 770 -20.96 -15.74 18.87
N PHE A 771 -19.70 -16.17 18.79
CA PHE A 771 -18.56 -15.25 18.68
C PHE A 771 -18.64 -14.40 17.41
N GLN A 772 -18.97 -15.02 16.26
CA GLN A 772 -19.10 -14.33 14.98
C GLN A 772 -20.23 -13.29 15.01
N ASN A 773 -21.42 -13.65 15.51
CA ASN A 773 -22.56 -12.73 15.53
C ASN A 773 -22.37 -11.59 16.52
N ILE A 774 -21.86 -11.87 17.73
CA ILE A 774 -21.63 -10.83 18.76
C ILE A 774 -20.55 -9.86 18.29
N THR A 775 -19.40 -10.39 17.85
CA THR A 775 -18.28 -9.56 17.38
C THR A 775 -18.67 -8.79 16.13
N GLY A 776 -19.35 -9.42 15.17
CA GLY A 776 -19.86 -8.77 13.96
C GLY A 776 -20.86 -7.65 14.24
N ALA A 777 -21.80 -7.86 15.15
CA ALA A 777 -22.77 -6.84 15.55
C ALA A 777 -22.07 -5.61 16.16
N ILE A 778 -21.12 -5.83 17.07
CA ILE A 778 -20.38 -4.74 17.71
C ILE A 778 -19.51 -4.01 16.68
N GLN A 779 -18.88 -4.73 15.75
CA GLN A 779 -18.16 -4.13 14.63
C GLN A 779 -19.05 -3.23 13.77
N THR A 780 -20.27 -3.66 13.44
CA THR A 780 -21.25 -2.82 12.73
C THR A 780 -21.64 -1.59 13.55
N VAL A 781 -21.82 -1.72 14.85
CA VAL A 781 -22.11 -0.58 15.74
C VAL A 781 -20.95 0.41 15.76
N ILE A 782 -19.70 -0.06 15.83
CA ILE A 782 -18.51 0.81 15.77
C ILE A 782 -18.44 1.55 14.44
N ALA A 783 -18.62 0.84 13.33
CA ALA A 783 -18.62 1.43 11.99
C ALA A 783 -19.76 2.44 11.79
N TRP A 784 -20.92 2.23 12.44
CA TRP A 784 -22.02 3.20 12.43
C TRP A 784 -21.76 4.40 13.35
N ALA A 785 -21.12 4.19 14.51
CA ALA A 785 -20.89 5.23 15.51
C ALA A 785 -19.78 6.21 15.12
N ILE A 786 -18.76 5.77 14.39
CA ILE A 786 -17.66 6.60 13.92
C ILE A 786 -18.02 7.16 12.54
N PRO A 787 -18.27 8.47 12.38
CA PRO A 787 -18.57 9.04 11.07
C PRO A 787 -17.31 9.10 10.20
N ASP A 788 -17.46 8.77 8.91
CA ASP A 788 -16.40 8.81 7.89
C ASP A 788 -15.68 10.16 7.81
N VAL A 789 -16.43 11.26 7.92
CA VAL A 789 -15.88 12.63 7.92
C VAL A 789 -16.09 13.24 9.31
N PRO A 790 -15.06 13.82 9.95
CA PRO A 790 -15.22 14.47 11.24
C PRO A 790 -16.27 15.59 11.16
N LYS A 791 -17.23 15.63 12.09
CA LYS A 791 -18.25 16.71 12.15
C LYS A 791 -17.63 18.11 12.20
N LYS A 792 -16.48 18.25 12.86
CA LYS A 792 -15.71 19.51 12.91
C LYS A 792 -15.22 19.93 11.53
N LEU A 793 -14.72 18.98 10.74
CA LEU A 793 -14.24 19.22 9.38
C LEU A 793 -15.40 19.62 8.46
N VAL A 794 -16.56 18.95 8.56
CA VAL A 794 -17.75 19.32 7.79
C VAL A 794 -18.18 20.75 8.09
N LYS A 795 -18.24 21.14 9.37
CA LYS A 795 -18.54 22.51 9.78
C LYS A 795 -17.51 23.50 9.24
N ARG A 796 -16.22 23.17 9.33
CA ARG A 796 -15.14 23.99 8.80
C ARG A 796 -15.27 24.22 7.30
N ILE A 797 -15.46 23.15 6.51
CA ILE A 797 -15.67 23.25 5.06
C ILE A 797 -16.88 24.13 4.75
N ALA A 798 -17.98 23.98 5.50
CA ALA A 798 -19.16 24.82 5.33
C ALA A 798 -18.88 26.30 5.62
N SER A 799 -18.17 26.61 6.72
CA SER A 799 -17.79 27.98 7.08
C SER A 799 -16.81 28.59 6.08
N GLU A 800 -15.79 27.85 5.64
CA GLU A 800 -14.84 28.29 4.62
C GLU A 800 -15.56 28.57 3.30
N ASN A 801 -16.43 27.66 2.84
CA ASN A 801 -17.23 27.88 1.63
C ASN A 801 -18.18 29.08 1.74
N PHE A 802 -18.72 29.36 2.93
CA PHE A 802 -19.55 30.53 3.17
C PHE A 802 -18.73 31.83 3.06
N LEU A 803 -17.59 31.92 3.77
CA LEU A 803 -16.70 33.07 3.70
C LEU A 803 -16.17 33.31 2.28
N LEU A 804 -15.80 32.24 1.58
CA LEU A 804 -15.36 32.31 0.18
C LEU A 804 -16.43 32.93 -0.72
N ARG A 805 -17.69 32.51 -0.57
CA ARG A 805 -18.79 33.04 -1.37
C ARG A 805 -19.05 34.52 -1.07
N GLU A 806 -19.14 34.89 0.20
CA GLU A 806 -19.32 36.30 0.61
C GLU A 806 -18.18 37.18 0.06
N TYR A 807 -16.93 36.74 0.20
CA TYR A 807 -15.78 37.50 -0.26
C TYR A 807 -15.75 37.67 -1.79
N ILE A 808 -16.11 36.63 -2.55
CA ILE A 808 -16.24 36.72 -4.01
C ILE A 808 -17.38 37.67 -4.40
N ILE A 809 -18.53 37.60 -3.71
CA ILE A 809 -19.68 38.50 -3.96
C ILE A 809 -19.30 39.96 -3.70
N GLU A 810 -18.61 40.25 -2.59
CA GLU A 810 -18.13 41.60 -2.29
C GLU A 810 -17.14 42.11 -3.34
N TYR A 811 -16.24 41.24 -3.83
CA TYR A 811 -15.31 41.57 -4.89
C TYR A 811 -16.02 41.89 -6.21
N GLU A 812 -16.95 41.03 -6.64
CA GLU A 812 -17.74 41.27 -7.86
C GLU A 812 -18.59 42.54 -7.75
N LYS A 813 -19.14 42.84 -6.57
CA LYS A 813 -19.89 44.07 -6.33
C LYS A 813 -19.01 45.31 -6.51
N LYS A 814 -17.77 45.31 -6.00
CA LYS A 814 -16.84 46.43 -6.15
C LYS A 814 -16.45 46.64 -7.61
N GLN A 815 -16.14 45.56 -8.33
CA GLN A 815 -15.81 45.62 -9.75
C GLN A 815 -16.98 46.15 -10.58
N ALA A 816 -18.21 45.70 -10.32
CA ALA A 816 -19.38 46.21 -11.00
C ALA A 816 -19.64 47.71 -10.71
N GLN A 817 -19.28 48.20 -9.51
CA GLN A 817 -19.35 49.63 -9.19
C GLN A 817 -18.28 50.43 -9.92
N GLU A 818 -17.05 49.93 -9.99
CA GLU A 818 -15.95 50.54 -10.74
C GLU A 818 -16.27 50.62 -12.23
N GLU A 819 -16.75 49.53 -12.83
CA GLU A 819 -17.20 49.48 -14.23
C GLU A 819 -18.35 50.45 -14.51
N ALA A 820 -19.30 50.58 -13.58
CA ALA A 820 -20.40 51.53 -13.71
C ALA A 820 -19.91 52.99 -13.65
N VAL A 821 -18.95 53.29 -12.76
CA VAL A 821 -18.33 54.62 -12.66
C VAL A 821 -17.58 54.93 -13.95
N ASP A 822 -16.73 54.01 -14.43
CA ASP A 822 -15.94 54.14 -15.66
C ASP A 822 -16.83 54.33 -16.90
N ALA A 823 -17.98 53.65 -16.96
CA ALA A 823 -18.98 53.87 -18.00
C ALA A 823 -19.53 55.30 -17.96
N THR A 824 -19.93 55.80 -16.77
CA THR A 824 -20.38 57.20 -16.64
C THR A 824 -19.29 58.23 -16.95
N THR A 825 -18.03 58.01 -16.58
CA THR A 825 -16.94 58.94 -16.93
C THR A 825 -16.65 58.93 -18.43
N ASN A 826 -16.74 57.77 -19.10
CA ASN A 826 -16.60 57.68 -20.55
C ASN A 826 -17.78 58.34 -21.28
N ASP A 827 -19.01 58.19 -20.78
CA ASP A 827 -20.20 58.88 -21.31
C ASP A 827 -20.08 60.40 -21.14
N ILE A 828 -19.57 60.88 -20.00
CA ILE A 828 -19.30 62.30 -19.78
C ILE A 828 -18.16 62.80 -20.69
N ALA A 829 -17.09 62.04 -20.86
CA ALA A 829 -15.96 62.41 -21.72
C ALA A 829 -16.34 62.41 -23.22
N THR A 830 -17.18 61.48 -23.66
CA THR A 830 -17.73 61.48 -25.02
C THR A 830 -18.69 62.64 -25.22
N TRP A 831 -19.55 62.95 -24.25
CA TRP A 831 -20.41 64.13 -24.30
C TRP A 831 -19.59 65.44 -24.35
N ILE A 832 -18.52 65.57 -23.57
CA ILE A 832 -17.62 66.74 -23.62
C ILE A 832 -16.93 66.84 -24.99
N ASN A 833 -16.44 65.73 -25.56
CA ASN A 833 -15.82 65.73 -26.89
C ASN A 833 -16.82 66.04 -28.02
N GLU A 834 -18.09 65.65 -27.87
CA GLU A 834 -19.16 66.04 -28.82
C GLU A 834 -19.48 67.53 -28.70
N VAL A 835 -19.49 68.09 -27.49
CA VAL A 835 -19.73 69.53 -27.25
C VAL A 835 -18.56 70.39 -27.70
N ASP A 836 -17.31 69.97 -27.47
CA ASP A 836 -16.10 70.69 -27.92
C ASP A 836 -15.85 70.50 -29.44
N GLY A 837 -16.37 69.44 -30.06
CA GLY A 837 -16.30 69.20 -31.50
C GLY A 837 -17.21 70.10 -32.35
N ASP A 838 -18.21 70.73 -31.74
CA ASP A 838 -19.17 71.61 -32.42
C ASP A 838 -18.75 73.10 -32.43
N ASP A 839 -17.67 73.48 -31.71
CA ASP A 839 -17.19 74.88 -31.62
C ASP A 839 -16.10 75.25 -32.65
N GLU A 840 -15.70 74.34 -33.55
CA GLU A 840 -14.71 74.63 -34.61
C GLU A 840 -15.31 75.15 -35.92
N SER A 841 -16.50 75.77 -35.87
CA SER A 841 -17.14 76.33 -37.06
C SER A 841 -17.81 77.70 -36.91
N LEU A 842 -17.22 78.66 -36.16
CA LEU A 842 -17.60 80.09 -36.31
C LEU A 842 -16.50 81.11 -35.95
N SER A 843 -15.82 81.55 -37.02
CA SER A 843 -15.27 82.89 -37.25
C SER A 843 -14.20 83.50 -36.33
N LEU A 844 -12.95 83.48 -36.83
CA LEU A 844 -12.12 84.66 -37.15
C LEU A 844 -12.59 86.03 -36.62
N ARG A 845 -11.81 86.61 -35.69
CA ARG A 845 -11.13 87.90 -35.90
C ARG A 845 -10.15 88.26 -34.77
N SER A 846 -8.91 88.53 -35.18
CA SER A 846 -8.03 89.65 -34.75
C SER A 846 -7.78 89.83 -33.25
N SER A 847 -6.59 89.98 -32.68
CA SER A 847 -5.22 90.23 -33.12
C SER A 847 -4.49 90.69 -31.86
N LYS A 848 -3.18 90.36 -31.72
CA LYS A 848 -2.19 91.10 -30.90
C LYS A 848 -2.39 91.05 -29.37
N ASP A 849 -1.41 90.92 -28.48
CA ASP A 849 0.02 91.27 -28.49
C ASP A 849 0.79 90.38 -27.48
N GLU A 850 2.10 90.31 -27.74
CA GLU A 850 3.29 90.13 -26.89
C GLU A 850 3.18 89.83 -25.38
N GLY A 851 4.09 88.98 -24.88
CA GLY A 851 4.65 89.14 -23.52
C GLY A 851 4.99 87.86 -22.73
N SER A 852 6.22 87.39 -22.90
CA SER A 852 7.23 87.02 -21.86
C SER A 852 6.86 86.44 -20.48
N GLU A 853 7.78 85.59 -19.98
CA GLU A 853 8.06 85.15 -18.58
C GLU A 853 7.19 84.02 -17.99
N GLU A 854 7.63 83.19 -17.05
CA GLU A 854 8.89 82.52 -16.67
C GLU A 854 8.49 81.53 -15.54
N LEU A 855 9.29 80.50 -15.30
CA LEU A 855 9.54 79.83 -13.99
C LEU A 855 8.52 78.84 -13.33
N CYS A 856 8.93 77.56 -13.36
CA CYS A 856 9.30 76.67 -12.23
C CYS A 856 8.33 76.17 -11.13
N ASP A 857 8.39 74.83 -10.99
CA ASP A 857 8.79 74.03 -9.82
C ASP A 857 7.80 73.55 -8.73
N THR A 858 7.61 72.22 -8.77
CA THR A 858 7.90 71.20 -7.73
C THR A 858 7.02 70.98 -6.49
N THR A 859 7.15 69.72 -6.04
CA THR A 859 6.90 69.08 -4.73
C THR A 859 5.48 68.56 -4.51
N SER A 860 5.23 67.23 -4.49
CA SER A 860 5.72 66.17 -3.59
C SER A 860 5.30 66.35 -2.12
N LEU A 861 4.34 65.54 -1.69
CA LEU A 861 4.42 64.75 -0.46
C LEU A 861 3.45 63.56 -0.56
#